data_AF-A0A2D4P7X5-F1
#
_entry.id   AF-A0A2D4P7X5-F1
#
_cell.length_a   1.000
_cell.length_b   1.000
_cell.length_c   1.000
_cell.angle_alpha   90.00
_cell.angle_beta   90.00
_cell.angle_gamma   90.00
#
_symmetry.space_group_name_H-M   'P 1'
#
loop_
_entity.id
_entity.type
_entity.pdbx_description
1 polymer ?
#
loop_
_entity_poly.entity_id
_entity_poly.type
_entity_poly.pdbx_seq_one_letter_code
_entity_poly.pdbx_strand_id
1 'polypeptide(L)'
;YMGGLRGRNRKSTCMQIFFFCSHLEKMSEITKQLLESYDFRDVRSRLSPEDLQHLNEDGELWFAYEGLKKATRVLEKHFQDQKENYEGEINEQNAKINYLSQEITHLQKLFREENNTNECIRLQVARLTSENMMLPDLKRQVSELQKQKLDLENHLQDEVAKKNEKIEDMKDWTPQNPDEERSQKQALPLRKDLSAKGKTVATFPDFQRDRLEKQSERANGTGSKIWQDVAYLTMENTDLEEELDKKDRLIKKLQDQIRTLKKSIETGHEESPSSVLREYLGMLQYRKEDEPKISQNLILDLKPRGVVVNMIPGLPAHILFMCVRYADYLNDDSMLKSFMNMAISGIKQVIKEHAGDFEMLSFWLSNTCHFLNCLKQYSGEEEFMKHNTPQQNKNNLIHFDLSEYRQVLSDLAIRIYHQFISVMETSIQPMIVPGMLEYESLQGISGLKPTGFRKRSSSIDDTDAYTMTSILQQLSYFYTTMCQNGLDPELLKQAMRQLFFLIGAVTLNSLFLRKDMCSCRKGMQIRCNISYLEEWLKEKNLQSSSSKETLEPLAQAAWLLQVKKITEEDAKEISEHCTTLSAMQIVKILNSYTPIDDFEKRIAPSFVRKVQGMLNSRQNSTQLMLDTKYLFQVTFPFTPSPHPLEMIEIPSSFKLGFLTRI
;
A
#
# COMPACT_ATOMS: atom_id res chain seq x y z
N TYR A 1 -8.10 -16.63 -6.42
CA TYR A 1 -8.16 -15.60 -7.49
C TYR A 1 -8.43 -14.16 -6.99
N MET A 2 -8.08 -13.79 -5.75
CA MET A 2 -8.27 -12.43 -5.20
C MET A 2 -6.95 -11.73 -4.82
N GLY A 3 -5.81 -12.21 -5.32
CA GLY A 3 -4.48 -11.62 -5.05
C GLY A 3 -4.00 -10.63 -6.13
N GLY A 4 -4.56 -10.67 -7.34
CA GLY A 4 -4.05 -9.91 -8.50
C GLY A 4 -4.60 -8.48 -8.64
N LEU A 5 -5.74 -8.17 -8.02
CA LEU A 5 -6.39 -6.86 -8.15
C LEU A 5 -5.86 -5.81 -7.15
N ARG A 6 -5.32 -6.24 -5.99
CA ARG A 6 -4.70 -5.34 -4.99
C ARG A 6 -3.36 -4.72 -5.43
N GLY A 7 -2.70 -5.30 -6.44
CA GLY A 7 -1.43 -4.79 -6.96
C GLY A 7 -1.55 -3.64 -7.96
N ARG A 8 -2.71 -3.47 -8.64
CA ARG A 8 -2.87 -2.44 -9.68
C ARG A 8 -3.23 -1.06 -9.11
N ASN A 9 -4.02 -0.97 -8.04
CA ASN A 9 -4.35 0.33 -7.42
C ASN A 9 -3.17 0.94 -6.61
N ARG A 10 -2.30 0.11 -6.02
CA ARG A 10 -1.07 0.59 -5.35
C ARG A 10 -0.03 1.13 -6.33
N LYS A 11 0.07 0.56 -7.54
CA LYS A 11 0.93 1.11 -8.60
C LYS A 11 0.38 2.41 -9.17
N SER A 12 -0.94 2.55 -9.28
CA SER A 12 -1.58 3.78 -9.80
C SER A 12 -1.39 4.99 -8.88
N THR A 13 -1.52 4.83 -7.57
CA THR A 13 -1.35 5.94 -6.60
C THR A 13 0.12 6.33 -6.41
N CYS A 14 1.04 5.36 -6.41
CA CYS A 14 2.49 5.62 -6.37
C CYS A 14 2.98 6.25 -7.69
N MET A 15 2.44 5.81 -8.84
CA MET A 15 2.66 6.49 -10.12
C MET A 15 2.11 7.91 -10.13
N GLN A 16 0.95 8.18 -9.52
CA GLN A 16 0.42 9.54 -9.43
C GLN A 16 1.31 10.49 -8.62
N ILE A 17 1.90 10.02 -7.52
CA ILE A 17 2.86 10.80 -6.72
C ILE A 17 4.18 11.00 -7.49
N PHE A 18 4.66 9.97 -8.19
CA PHE A 18 5.86 10.05 -9.02
C PHE A 18 5.65 10.97 -10.24
N PHE A 19 4.47 10.93 -10.86
CA PHE A 19 4.05 11.85 -11.92
C PHE A 19 3.95 13.29 -11.42
N PHE A 20 3.44 13.49 -10.20
CA PHE A 20 3.31 14.83 -9.60
C PHE A 20 4.68 15.43 -9.25
N CYS A 21 5.60 14.64 -8.69
CA CYS A 21 6.99 15.07 -8.48
C CYS A 21 7.73 15.33 -9.80
N SER A 22 7.53 14.48 -10.82
CA SER A 22 8.08 14.68 -12.16
C SER A 22 7.49 15.92 -12.84
N HIS A 23 6.21 16.24 -12.62
CA HIS A 23 5.57 17.47 -13.09
C HIS A 23 6.13 18.71 -12.38
N LEU A 24 6.44 18.63 -11.09
CA LEU A 24 7.06 19.71 -10.32
C LEU A 24 8.51 19.98 -10.78
N GLU A 25 9.30 18.92 -11.00
CA GLU A 25 10.64 19.05 -11.59
C GLU A 25 10.58 19.63 -13.01
N LYS A 26 9.64 19.17 -13.85
CA LYS A 26 9.43 19.71 -15.20
C LYS A 26 8.95 21.17 -15.17
N MET A 27 8.07 21.55 -14.23
CA MET A 27 7.65 22.95 -14.03
C MET A 27 8.81 23.84 -13.59
N SER A 28 9.71 23.33 -12.75
CA SER A 28 10.96 24.01 -12.39
C SER A 28 11.89 24.17 -13.60
N GLU A 29 12.03 23.15 -14.44
CA GLU A 29 12.79 23.19 -15.69
C GLU A 29 12.21 24.22 -16.69
N ILE A 30 10.89 24.27 -16.84
CA ILE A 30 10.16 25.23 -17.69
C ILE A 30 10.35 26.66 -17.17
N THR A 31 10.25 26.86 -15.86
CA THR A 31 10.47 28.18 -15.23
C THR A 31 11.91 28.64 -15.45
N LYS A 32 12.87 27.71 -15.41
CA LYS A 32 14.29 27.98 -15.67
C LYS A 32 14.55 28.28 -17.16
N GLN A 33 13.92 27.56 -18.09
CA GLN A 33 14.00 27.84 -19.53
C GLN A 33 13.30 29.15 -19.91
N LEU A 34 12.21 29.53 -19.22
CA LEU A 34 11.56 30.84 -19.37
C LEU A 34 12.45 31.99 -18.87
N LEU A 35 13.21 31.78 -17.79
CA LEU A 35 14.21 32.75 -17.33
C LEU A 35 15.44 32.81 -18.26
N GLU A 36 15.94 31.68 -18.73
CA GLU A 36 17.11 31.59 -19.62
C GLU A 36 16.83 32.09 -21.04
N SER A 37 15.57 32.03 -21.50
CA SER A 37 15.14 32.64 -22.78
C SER A 37 14.90 34.16 -22.70
N TYR A 38 14.97 34.74 -21.51
CA TYR A 38 14.90 36.19 -21.29
C TYR A 38 16.32 36.78 -21.26
N ASP A 39 16.81 37.21 -22.43
CA ASP A 39 18.09 37.92 -22.49
C ASP A 39 17.92 39.37 -22.02
N PHE A 40 18.07 39.58 -20.71
CA PHE A 40 18.07 40.91 -20.09
C PHE A 40 19.13 41.85 -20.72
N ARG A 41 20.16 41.34 -21.41
CA ARG A 41 21.14 42.17 -22.11
C ARG A 41 20.66 42.68 -23.47
N ASP A 42 19.89 41.92 -24.25
CA ASP A 42 19.37 42.38 -25.56
C ASP A 42 18.23 43.41 -25.38
N VAL A 43 17.43 43.29 -24.33
CA VAL A 43 16.39 44.30 -24.02
C VAL A 43 17.01 45.59 -23.49
N ARG A 44 18.08 45.49 -22.68
CA ARG A 44 18.78 46.66 -22.12
C ARG A 44 19.68 47.37 -23.13
N SER A 45 20.19 46.67 -24.14
CA SER A 45 21.00 47.26 -25.22
C SER A 45 20.17 48.01 -26.27
N ARG A 46 18.86 47.74 -26.33
CA ARG A 46 17.90 48.39 -27.24
C ARG A 46 17.23 49.63 -26.67
N LEU A 47 17.51 50.00 -25.42
CA LEU A 47 16.90 51.13 -24.73
C LEU A 47 17.97 52.17 -24.40
N SER A 48 17.86 53.38 -24.98
CA SER A 48 18.62 54.53 -24.52
C SER A 48 18.15 54.91 -23.10
N PRO A 49 19.02 55.40 -22.20
CA PRO A 49 18.60 55.93 -20.91
C PRO A 49 17.51 57.02 -21.00
N GLU A 50 17.42 57.70 -22.14
CA GLU A 50 16.41 58.73 -22.45
C GLU A 50 15.04 58.13 -22.81
N ASP A 51 14.97 56.89 -23.31
CA ASP A 51 13.72 56.21 -23.69
C ASP A 51 12.98 55.62 -22.46
N LEU A 52 13.71 55.33 -21.38
CA LEU A 52 13.16 54.85 -20.11
C LEU A 52 12.37 55.93 -19.35
N GLN A 53 12.58 57.20 -19.69
CA GLN A 53 11.89 58.34 -19.05
C GLN A 53 10.57 58.71 -19.75
N HIS A 54 10.23 58.05 -20.87
CA HIS A 54 9.07 58.34 -21.71
C HIS A 54 8.10 57.16 -21.92
N LEU A 55 8.23 56.08 -21.14
CA LEU A 55 7.24 55.00 -21.12
C LEU A 55 5.95 55.46 -20.43
N ASN A 56 4.96 55.89 -21.21
CA ASN A 56 3.58 56.02 -20.74
C ASN A 56 2.92 54.63 -20.56
N GLU A 57 1.77 54.60 -19.88
CA GLU A 57 0.96 53.41 -19.59
C GLU A 57 0.72 52.49 -20.82
N ASP A 58 0.64 53.06 -22.02
CA ASP A 58 0.44 52.30 -23.28
C ASP A 58 1.66 51.49 -23.72
N GLY A 59 2.89 51.96 -23.42
CA GLY A 59 4.13 51.27 -23.77
C GLY A 59 4.37 50.07 -22.86
N GLU A 60 4.14 50.24 -21.56
CA GLU A 60 4.22 49.15 -20.57
C GLU A 60 3.16 48.06 -20.85
N LEU A 61 1.94 48.47 -21.26
CA LEU A 61 0.88 47.56 -21.65
C LEU A 61 1.23 46.75 -22.91
N TRP A 62 1.89 47.37 -23.89
CA TRP A 62 2.35 46.66 -25.08
C TRP A 62 3.46 45.64 -24.76
N PHE A 63 4.40 45.99 -23.89
CA PHE A 63 5.44 45.06 -23.43
C PHE A 63 4.85 43.88 -22.63
N ALA A 64 3.86 44.14 -21.76
CA ALA A 64 3.14 43.10 -21.05
C ALA A 64 2.36 42.18 -22.02
N TYR A 65 1.73 42.74 -23.05
CA TYR A 65 1.00 41.98 -24.06
C TYR A 65 1.92 41.09 -24.92
N GLU A 66 3.06 41.60 -25.39
CA GLU A 66 4.03 40.78 -26.13
C GLU A 66 4.72 39.74 -25.24
N GLY A 67 4.97 40.05 -23.97
CA GLY A 67 5.43 39.08 -22.96
C GLY A 67 4.43 37.94 -22.76
N LEU A 68 3.14 38.28 -22.57
CA LEU A 68 2.06 37.31 -22.42
C LEU A 68 1.88 36.44 -23.67
N LYS A 69 1.95 37.03 -24.86
CA LYS A 69 1.83 36.31 -26.14
C LYS A 69 2.98 35.33 -26.37
N LYS A 70 4.21 35.68 -25.99
CA LYS A 70 5.36 34.76 -26.04
C LYS A 70 5.24 33.64 -25.00
N ALA A 71 4.84 33.97 -23.77
CA ALA A 71 4.59 32.97 -22.73
C ALA A 71 3.50 31.96 -23.18
N THR A 72 2.42 32.46 -23.80
CA THR A 72 1.33 31.64 -24.33
C THR A 72 1.82 30.66 -25.40
N ARG A 73 2.66 31.12 -26.35
CA ARG A 73 3.23 30.24 -27.39
C ARG A 73 4.15 29.15 -26.84
N VAL A 74 4.95 29.48 -25.81
CA VAL A 74 5.82 28.50 -25.15
C VAL A 74 4.97 27.45 -24.42
N LEU A 75 3.93 27.89 -23.72
CA LEU A 75 3.00 27.01 -23.02
C LEU A 75 2.27 26.08 -24.00
N GLU A 76 1.81 26.61 -25.14
CA GLU A 76 1.10 25.86 -26.17
C GLU A 76 1.99 24.80 -26.83
N LYS A 77 3.25 25.16 -27.17
CA LYS A 77 4.24 24.21 -27.67
C LYS A 77 4.53 23.10 -26.66
N HIS A 78 4.67 23.46 -25.38
CA HIS A 78 4.92 22.48 -24.32
C HIS A 78 3.74 21.50 -24.13
N PHE A 79 2.49 22.00 -24.19
CA PHE A 79 1.32 21.12 -24.16
C PHE A 79 1.26 20.17 -25.36
N GLN A 80 1.66 20.64 -26.54
CA GLN A 80 1.73 19.81 -27.73
C GLN A 80 2.81 18.72 -27.61
N ASP A 81 4.01 19.07 -27.13
CA ASP A 81 5.10 18.11 -26.89
C ASP A 81 4.74 17.08 -25.80
N GLN A 82 4.01 17.51 -24.75
CA GLN A 82 3.48 16.58 -23.74
C GLN A 82 2.46 15.62 -24.33
N LYS A 83 1.54 16.13 -25.15
CA LYS A 83 0.52 15.30 -25.81
C LYS A 83 1.15 14.22 -26.68
N GLU A 84 2.15 14.58 -27.48
CA GLU A 84 2.86 13.63 -28.36
C GLU A 84 3.62 12.56 -27.56
N ASN A 85 4.24 12.92 -26.44
CA ASN A 85 4.88 11.96 -25.54
C ASN A 85 3.87 10.99 -24.91
N TYR A 86 2.74 11.49 -24.41
CA TYR A 86 1.69 10.64 -23.84
C TYR A 86 1.08 9.71 -24.89
N GLU A 87 0.85 10.19 -26.11
CA GLU A 87 0.38 9.34 -27.23
C GLU A 87 1.41 8.25 -27.57
N GLY A 88 2.71 8.56 -27.52
CA GLY A 88 3.79 7.59 -27.67
C GLY A 88 3.78 6.50 -26.58
N GLU A 89 3.72 6.88 -25.31
CA GLU A 89 3.66 5.95 -24.17
C GLU A 89 2.41 5.05 -24.22
N ILE A 90 1.26 5.61 -24.62
CA ILE A 90 0.02 4.85 -24.79
C ILE A 90 0.19 3.81 -25.91
N ASN A 91 0.80 4.18 -27.03
CA ASN A 91 1.04 3.25 -28.14
C ASN A 91 1.99 2.12 -27.75
N GLU A 92 3.05 2.42 -27.00
CA GLU A 92 3.98 1.41 -26.49
C GLU A 92 3.32 0.46 -25.49
N GLN A 93 2.54 1.00 -24.53
CA GLN A 93 1.80 0.19 -23.57
C GLN A 93 0.75 -0.71 -24.27
N ASN A 94 0.07 -0.19 -25.29
CA ASN A 94 -0.88 -0.96 -26.10
C ASN A 94 -0.19 -2.10 -26.85
N ALA A 95 1.00 -1.87 -27.42
CA ALA A 95 1.79 -2.92 -28.05
C ALA A 95 2.17 -4.03 -27.04
N LYS A 96 2.56 -3.65 -25.82
CA LYS A 96 2.91 -4.59 -24.75
C LYS A 96 1.70 -5.38 -24.24
N ILE A 97 0.54 -4.75 -24.13
CA ILE A 97 -0.73 -5.43 -23.80
C ILE A 97 -1.08 -6.45 -24.88
N ASN A 98 -0.95 -6.11 -26.16
CA ASN A 98 -1.20 -7.02 -27.27
C ASN A 98 -0.26 -8.23 -27.25
N TYR A 99 1.04 -8.01 -27.02
CA TYR A 99 2.01 -9.10 -26.89
C TYR A 99 1.67 -10.04 -25.72
N LEU A 100 1.42 -9.49 -24.53
CA LEU A 100 1.05 -10.30 -23.36
C LEU A 100 -0.27 -11.04 -23.56
N SER A 101 -1.23 -10.45 -24.28
CA SER A 101 -2.49 -11.12 -24.62
C SER A 101 -2.28 -12.31 -25.55
N GLN A 102 -1.37 -12.21 -26.52
CA GLN A 102 -0.98 -13.32 -27.39
C GLN A 102 -0.29 -14.43 -26.58
N GLU A 103 0.61 -14.07 -25.67
CA GLU A 103 1.33 -15.03 -24.82
C GLU A 103 0.39 -15.77 -23.86
N ILE A 104 -0.57 -15.07 -23.24
CA ILE A 104 -1.61 -15.70 -22.41
C ILE A 104 -2.44 -16.68 -23.23
N THR A 105 -2.78 -16.33 -24.48
CA THR A 105 -3.55 -17.21 -25.38
C THR A 105 -2.75 -18.46 -25.73
N HIS A 106 -1.45 -18.32 -25.98
CA HIS A 106 -0.54 -19.43 -26.25
C HIS A 106 -0.41 -20.37 -25.04
N LEU A 107 -0.17 -19.82 -23.85
CA LEU A 107 -0.07 -20.60 -22.61
C LEU A 107 -1.38 -21.34 -22.28
N GLN A 108 -2.54 -20.71 -22.51
CA GLN A 108 -3.84 -21.38 -22.34
C GLN A 108 -4.02 -22.55 -23.32
N LYS A 109 -3.46 -22.47 -24.53
CA LYS A 109 -3.48 -23.58 -25.49
C LYS A 109 -2.63 -24.75 -25.00
N LEU A 110 -1.40 -24.49 -24.56
CA LEU A 110 -0.51 -25.50 -23.98
C LEU A 110 -1.12 -26.18 -22.75
N PHE A 111 -1.75 -25.41 -21.86
CA PHE A 111 -2.41 -25.97 -20.68
C PHE A 111 -3.62 -26.87 -21.02
N ARG A 112 -4.36 -26.55 -22.10
CA ARG A 112 -5.41 -27.43 -22.61
C ARG A 112 -4.84 -28.73 -23.18
N GLU A 113 -3.75 -28.66 -23.92
CA GLU A 113 -3.06 -29.84 -24.45
C GLU A 113 -2.54 -30.74 -23.31
N GLU A 114 -1.94 -30.16 -22.27
CA GLU A 114 -1.50 -30.90 -21.07
C GLU A 114 -2.66 -31.55 -20.30
N ASN A 115 -3.79 -30.85 -20.14
CA ASN A 115 -4.96 -31.44 -19.50
C ASN A 115 -5.52 -32.62 -20.30
N ASN A 116 -5.57 -32.50 -21.63
CA ASN A 116 -6.02 -33.58 -22.51
C ASN A 116 -5.11 -34.81 -22.42
N THR A 117 -3.78 -34.61 -22.37
CA THR A 117 -2.83 -35.73 -22.19
C THR A 117 -2.95 -36.36 -20.81
N ASN A 118 -3.10 -35.56 -19.75
CA ASN A 118 -3.33 -36.05 -18.39
C ASN A 118 -4.65 -36.83 -18.26
N GLU A 119 -5.71 -36.43 -18.96
CA GLU A 119 -6.97 -37.16 -19.00
C GLU A 119 -6.82 -38.49 -19.75
N CYS A 120 -6.10 -38.51 -20.87
CA CYS A 120 -5.76 -39.73 -21.61
C CYS A 120 -4.94 -40.71 -20.75
N ILE A 121 -3.92 -40.22 -20.03
CA ILE A 121 -3.13 -41.03 -19.10
C ILE A 121 -4.02 -41.59 -17.98
N ARG A 122 -4.91 -40.77 -17.40
CA ARG A 122 -5.85 -41.23 -16.36
C ARG A 122 -6.76 -42.35 -16.85
N LEU A 123 -7.31 -42.22 -18.06
CA LEU A 123 -8.13 -43.27 -18.67
C LEU A 123 -7.33 -44.56 -18.91
N GLN A 124 -6.07 -44.44 -19.38
CA GLN A 124 -5.20 -45.59 -19.60
C GLN A 124 -4.83 -46.29 -18.28
N VAL A 125 -4.55 -45.53 -17.22
CA VAL A 125 -4.29 -46.07 -15.87
C VAL A 125 -5.53 -46.81 -15.34
N ALA A 126 -6.73 -46.23 -15.50
CA ALA A 126 -7.97 -46.89 -15.08
C ALA A 126 -8.19 -48.21 -15.83
N ARG A 127 -7.95 -48.23 -17.15
CA ARG A 127 -8.04 -49.44 -17.97
C ARG A 127 -7.04 -50.51 -17.53
N LEU A 128 -5.75 -50.16 -17.40
CA LEU A 128 -4.71 -51.09 -16.95
C LEU A 128 -4.97 -51.62 -15.53
N THR A 129 -5.54 -50.78 -14.66
CA THR A 129 -5.97 -51.20 -13.31
C THR A 129 -7.06 -52.26 -13.41
N SER A 130 -8.07 -52.05 -14.26
CA SER A 130 -9.13 -53.05 -14.50
C SER A 130 -8.59 -54.34 -15.11
N GLU A 131 -7.69 -54.27 -16.10
CA GLU A 131 -7.07 -55.44 -16.71
C GLU A 131 -6.23 -56.23 -15.68
N ASN A 132 -5.51 -55.52 -14.79
CA ASN A 132 -4.77 -56.15 -13.69
C ASN A 132 -5.67 -56.82 -12.64
N MET A 133 -6.91 -56.34 -12.43
CA MET A 133 -7.87 -57.02 -11.56
C MET A 133 -8.35 -58.36 -12.13
N MET A 134 -8.31 -58.55 -13.45
CA MET A 134 -8.71 -59.81 -14.13
C MET A 134 -7.57 -60.84 -14.20
N LEU A 135 -6.33 -60.41 -13.99
CA LEU A 135 -5.13 -61.25 -14.09
C LEU A 135 -5.11 -62.44 -13.11
N PRO A 136 -5.56 -62.32 -11.85
CA PRO A 136 -5.63 -63.44 -10.90
C PRO A 136 -6.59 -64.55 -11.34
N ASP A 137 -7.76 -64.17 -11.87
CA ASP A 137 -8.77 -65.14 -12.32
C ASP A 137 -8.29 -65.89 -13.56
N LEU A 138 -7.65 -65.20 -14.50
CA LEU A 138 -7.01 -65.84 -15.66
C LEU A 138 -5.87 -66.76 -15.23
N LYS A 139 -5.04 -66.37 -14.25
CA LYS A 139 -4.01 -67.25 -13.69
C LYS A 139 -4.62 -68.51 -13.08
N ARG A 140 -5.75 -68.39 -12.36
CA ARG A 140 -6.46 -69.53 -11.79
C ARG A 140 -6.98 -70.48 -12.88
N GLN A 141 -7.60 -69.95 -13.93
CA GLN A 141 -8.07 -70.76 -15.07
C GLN A 141 -6.93 -71.49 -15.77
N VAL A 142 -5.79 -70.83 -15.96
CA VAL A 142 -4.59 -71.47 -16.54
C VAL A 142 -4.09 -72.60 -15.65
N SER A 143 -4.06 -72.43 -14.33
CA SER A 143 -3.66 -73.51 -13.41
C SER A 143 -4.64 -74.68 -13.43
N GLU A 144 -5.95 -74.45 -13.52
CA GLU A 144 -6.96 -75.49 -13.67
C GLU A 144 -6.82 -76.25 -14.99
N LEU A 145 -6.61 -75.55 -16.10
CA LEU A 145 -6.34 -76.16 -17.41
C LEU A 145 -5.03 -76.96 -17.44
N GLN A 146 -3.97 -76.46 -16.80
CA GLN A 146 -2.71 -77.19 -16.66
C GLN A 146 -2.88 -78.50 -15.88
N LYS A 147 -3.72 -78.49 -14.84
CA LYS A 147 -4.06 -79.71 -14.10
C LYS A 147 -4.82 -80.71 -14.97
N GLN A 148 -5.84 -80.26 -15.70
CA GLN A 148 -6.60 -81.11 -16.62
C GLN A 148 -5.70 -81.70 -17.72
N LYS A 149 -4.76 -80.91 -18.26
CA LYS A 149 -3.77 -81.40 -19.23
C LYS A 149 -2.92 -82.52 -18.63
N LEU A 150 -2.41 -82.34 -17.41
CA LEU A 150 -1.61 -83.36 -16.72
C LEU A 150 -2.41 -84.65 -16.49
N ASP A 151 -3.66 -84.52 -16.06
CA ASP A 151 -4.56 -85.66 -15.85
C ASP A 151 -4.82 -86.42 -17.17
N LEU A 152 -5.03 -85.70 -18.28
CA LEU A 152 -5.18 -86.29 -19.61
C LEU A 152 -3.88 -86.95 -20.12
N GLU A 153 -2.73 -86.32 -19.89
CA GLU A 153 -1.42 -86.91 -20.24
C GLU A 153 -1.18 -88.21 -19.47
N ASN A 154 -1.51 -88.25 -18.17
CA ASN A 154 -1.46 -89.46 -17.36
C ASN A 154 -2.43 -90.55 -17.88
N HIS A 155 -3.67 -90.18 -18.20
CA HIS A 155 -4.63 -91.11 -18.80
C HIS A 155 -4.17 -91.67 -20.16
N LEU A 156 -3.55 -90.84 -20.99
CA LEU A 156 -3.01 -91.26 -22.28
C LEU A 156 -1.82 -92.21 -22.10
N GLN A 157 -0.99 -91.94 -21.09
CA GLN A 157 0.13 -92.81 -20.74
C GLN A 157 -0.34 -94.15 -20.16
N ASP A 158 -1.40 -94.16 -19.37
CA ASP A 158 -2.06 -95.38 -18.88
C ASP A 158 -2.74 -96.18 -20.02
N GLU A 159 -3.38 -95.50 -20.98
CA GLU A 159 -3.92 -96.13 -22.19
C GLU A 159 -2.82 -96.74 -23.05
N VAL A 160 -1.72 -96.01 -23.27
CA VAL A 160 -0.54 -96.50 -23.99
C VAL A 160 0.09 -97.69 -23.25
N ALA A 161 0.17 -97.65 -21.93
CA ALA A 161 0.65 -98.78 -21.11
C ALA A 161 -0.26 -100.01 -21.27
N LYS A 162 -1.58 -99.85 -21.15
CA LYS A 162 -2.55 -100.93 -21.38
C LYS A 162 -2.54 -101.48 -22.80
N LYS A 163 -2.29 -100.63 -23.80
CA LYS A 163 -2.18 -101.03 -25.21
C LYS A 163 -0.87 -101.77 -25.47
N ASN A 164 0.22 -101.37 -24.81
CA ASN A 164 1.49 -102.08 -24.85
C ASN A 164 1.40 -103.44 -24.14
N GLU A 165 0.71 -103.54 -23.00
CA GLU A 165 0.40 -104.82 -22.34
C GLU A 165 -0.45 -105.72 -23.25
N LYS A 166 -1.50 -105.19 -23.90
CA LYS A 166 -2.28 -105.94 -24.91
C LYS A 166 -1.49 -106.32 -26.16
N ILE A 167 -0.43 -105.57 -26.50
CA ILE A 167 0.48 -105.90 -27.62
C ILE A 167 1.51 -106.96 -27.19
N GLU A 168 1.90 -107.02 -25.91
CA GLU A 168 2.69 -108.12 -25.36
C GLU A 168 1.86 -109.39 -25.18
N ASP A 169 0.62 -109.29 -24.68
CA ASP A 169 -0.29 -110.44 -24.50
C ASP A 169 -0.78 -111.05 -25.84
N MET A 170 -0.69 -110.31 -26.95
CA MET A 170 -1.07 -110.77 -28.29
C MET A 170 0.13 -111.17 -29.17
N LYS A 171 1.34 -111.21 -28.59
CA LYS A 171 2.59 -111.67 -29.24
C LYS A 171 3.11 -113.01 -28.73
N ASP A 172 2.34 -113.70 -27.90
CA ASP A 172 2.57 -115.12 -27.61
C ASP A 172 1.67 -115.95 -28.55
N TRP A 173 2.29 -116.85 -29.31
CA TRP A 173 1.79 -117.63 -30.46
C TRP A 173 2.16 -117.12 -31.88
N THR A 174 3.25 -117.74 -32.32
CA THR A 174 3.62 -118.22 -33.67
C THR A 174 4.58 -117.41 -34.55
N PRO A 175 5.53 -118.12 -35.25
CA PRO A 175 6.80 -117.56 -35.69
C PRO A 175 7.01 -117.54 -37.23
N GLN A 176 8.16 -116.97 -37.60
CA GLN A 176 8.97 -117.15 -38.81
C GLN A 176 8.59 -116.40 -40.11
N ASN A 177 9.60 -115.60 -40.49
CA ASN A 177 10.27 -115.52 -41.79
C ASN A 177 10.16 -114.21 -42.60
N PRO A 178 11.25 -113.90 -43.34
CA PRO A 178 11.74 -112.54 -43.54
C PRO A 178 11.36 -112.01 -44.92
N ASP A 179 11.15 -110.70 -45.02
CA ASP A 179 11.94 -109.86 -45.92
C ASP A 179 11.46 -108.41 -45.85
N GLU A 180 12.45 -107.56 -46.07
CA GLU A 180 12.39 -106.13 -46.41
C GLU A 180 12.08 -105.06 -45.35
N GLU A 181 13.02 -104.10 -45.38
CA GLU A 181 12.96 -102.70 -45.01
C GLU A 181 13.20 -102.25 -43.55
N ARG A 182 14.46 -101.85 -43.34
CA ARG A 182 14.85 -100.43 -43.18
C ARG A 182 14.33 -99.75 -41.90
N SER A 183 15.19 -99.71 -40.88
CA SER A 183 15.50 -98.51 -40.09
C SER A 183 16.31 -98.93 -38.86
N GLN A 184 17.60 -98.60 -38.85
CA GLN A 184 18.47 -98.84 -37.71
C GLN A 184 18.76 -97.52 -37.00
N LYS A 185 18.41 -97.53 -35.72
CA LYS A 185 18.68 -96.53 -34.70
C LYS A 185 20.15 -96.08 -34.71
N GLN A 186 20.37 -94.78 -34.59
CA GLN A 186 21.42 -94.28 -33.70
C GLN A 186 21.08 -92.89 -33.18
N ALA A 187 21.48 -92.68 -31.93
CA ALA A 187 21.08 -91.63 -31.03
C ALA A 187 21.65 -90.25 -31.38
N LEU A 188 20.95 -89.21 -30.87
CA LEU A 188 21.39 -87.87 -30.44
C LEU A 188 22.89 -87.55 -30.62
N PRO A 189 23.28 -86.33 -31.05
CA PRO A 189 23.12 -85.19 -30.16
C PRO A 189 23.03 -83.77 -30.80
N LEU A 190 22.69 -82.81 -29.94
CA LEU A 190 23.12 -81.40 -29.91
C LEU A 190 23.09 -80.53 -31.19
N ARG A 191 22.40 -79.40 -31.00
CA ARG A 191 22.84 -78.02 -31.31
C ARG A 191 23.01 -77.65 -32.79
N LYS A 192 22.35 -76.56 -33.19
CA LYS A 192 22.97 -75.51 -34.03
C LYS A 192 22.11 -74.26 -34.05
N ASP A 193 22.59 -73.26 -33.31
CA ASP A 193 22.73 -71.92 -33.87
C ASP A 193 23.33 -72.02 -35.27
N LEU A 194 22.86 -71.19 -36.21
CA LEU A 194 23.68 -70.69 -37.30
C LEU A 194 23.17 -69.31 -37.69
N SER A 195 23.97 -68.34 -37.28
CA SER A 195 24.16 -67.04 -37.90
C SER A 195 24.82 -67.20 -39.28
N ALA A 196 25.19 -66.04 -39.84
CA ALA A 196 26.18 -65.81 -40.91
C ALA A 196 25.53 -65.65 -42.30
N LYS A 197 25.92 -64.71 -43.15
CA LYS A 197 27.12 -63.85 -43.33
C LYS A 197 26.62 -62.58 -44.06
N GLY A 198 27.28 -61.41 -44.09
CA GLY A 198 28.68 -61.07 -43.90
C GLY A 198 29.25 -60.46 -45.20
N LYS A 199 29.87 -59.26 -45.07
CA LYS A 199 30.92 -58.64 -45.93
C LYS A 199 30.45 -58.20 -47.35
N THR A 200 30.99 -57.17 -48.02
CA THR A 200 32.33 -56.56 -48.00
C THR A 200 32.31 -55.18 -48.70
N VAL A 201 33.29 -54.34 -48.35
CA VAL A 201 33.63 -53.02 -48.90
C VAL A 201 34.38 -53.13 -50.25
N ALA A 202 34.13 -52.20 -51.17
CA ALA A 202 35.10 -51.72 -52.18
C ALA A 202 34.70 -50.31 -52.68
N THR A 203 35.71 -49.52 -53.06
CA THR A 203 35.76 -48.05 -53.08
C THR A 203 36.10 -47.53 -54.49
N PHE A 204 35.22 -46.69 -55.08
CA PHE A 204 35.40 -45.53 -56.01
C PHE A 204 36.03 -45.73 -57.43
N PRO A 205 35.91 -44.80 -58.43
CA PRO A 205 35.47 -43.38 -58.40
C PRO A 205 34.56 -42.84 -59.56
N ASP A 206 34.21 -41.56 -59.43
CA ASP A 206 33.79 -40.53 -60.42
C ASP A 206 32.47 -40.64 -61.22
N PHE A 207 31.51 -39.74 -60.94
CA PHE A 207 31.23 -38.55 -61.76
C PHE A 207 30.10 -37.66 -61.16
N GLN A 208 30.16 -36.40 -61.54
CA GLN A 208 29.55 -35.22 -60.91
C GLN A 208 28.06 -34.99 -61.19
N ARG A 209 27.41 -34.44 -60.15
CA ARG A 209 26.42 -33.34 -60.12
C ARG A 209 24.94 -33.67 -60.36
N ASP A 210 24.19 -33.19 -59.35
CA ASP A 210 22.77 -32.93 -59.21
C ASP A 210 21.82 -34.07 -58.79
N ARG A 211 20.95 -33.67 -57.86
CA ARG A 211 19.68 -34.27 -57.41
C ARG A 211 19.76 -35.45 -56.42
N LEU A 212 19.45 -35.16 -55.14
CA LEU A 212 18.08 -35.33 -54.63
C LEU A 212 17.96 -35.08 -53.12
N GLU A 213 17.06 -34.16 -52.80
CA GLU A 213 16.20 -34.22 -51.63
C GLU A 213 15.63 -35.63 -51.46
N LYS A 214 16.01 -36.31 -50.36
CA LYS A 214 15.10 -36.91 -49.37
C LYS A 214 15.85 -37.96 -48.55
N GLN A 215 15.58 -37.89 -47.24
CA GLN A 215 15.90 -38.85 -46.19
C GLN A 215 17.34 -38.87 -45.67
N SER A 216 17.58 -38.05 -44.64
CA SER A 216 18.34 -38.48 -43.46
C SER A 216 17.87 -37.70 -42.23
N GLU A 217 16.74 -38.14 -41.67
CA GLU A 217 16.31 -37.85 -40.31
C GLU A 217 16.96 -38.87 -39.37
N ARG A 218 18.18 -38.58 -38.86
CA ARG A 218 18.61 -38.90 -37.47
C ARG A 218 20.06 -38.50 -37.22
N ALA A 219 20.31 -37.18 -37.09
CA ALA A 219 21.43 -36.63 -36.31
C ALA A 219 21.32 -35.10 -36.07
N ASN A 220 20.11 -34.53 -35.90
CA ASN A 220 19.94 -33.06 -35.74
C ASN A 220 19.42 -32.63 -34.36
N GLY A 221 19.78 -33.35 -33.28
CA GLY A 221 19.40 -32.94 -31.93
C GLY A 221 20.34 -31.90 -31.30
N THR A 222 21.65 -32.01 -31.55
CA THR A 222 22.66 -31.26 -30.79
C THR A 222 23.16 -30.01 -31.53
N GLY A 223 23.17 -30.02 -32.87
CA GLY A 223 23.57 -28.85 -33.67
C GLY A 223 22.56 -27.71 -33.61
N SER A 224 21.26 -28.00 -33.72
CA SER A 224 20.21 -26.98 -33.74
C SER A 224 20.12 -26.16 -32.45
N LYS A 225 20.42 -26.79 -31.31
CA LYS A 225 20.38 -26.14 -30.00
C LYS A 225 21.57 -25.20 -29.80
N ILE A 226 22.76 -25.63 -30.20
CA ILE A 226 23.98 -24.81 -30.13
C ILE A 226 23.87 -23.60 -31.06
N TRP A 227 23.31 -23.75 -32.27
CA TRP A 227 23.11 -22.60 -33.17
C TRP A 227 22.07 -21.60 -32.65
N GLN A 228 21.02 -22.07 -31.95
CA GLN A 228 20.04 -21.20 -31.30
C GLN A 228 20.62 -20.48 -30.08
N ASP A 229 21.39 -21.19 -29.25
CA ASP A 229 22.05 -20.60 -28.08
C ASP A 229 23.13 -19.58 -28.49
N VAL A 230 23.89 -19.85 -29.56
CA VAL A 230 24.87 -18.91 -30.11
C VAL A 230 24.18 -17.68 -30.70
N ALA A 231 23.07 -17.85 -31.43
CA ALA A 231 22.31 -16.71 -31.96
C ALA A 231 21.69 -15.85 -30.84
N TYR A 232 21.18 -16.49 -29.78
CA TYR A 232 20.61 -15.81 -28.62
C TYR A 232 21.67 -15.04 -27.82
N LEU A 233 22.82 -15.66 -27.54
CA LEU A 233 23.94 -15.01 -26.85
C LEU A 233 24.57 -13.88 -27.67
N THR A 234 24.55 -13.99 -29.01
CA THR A 234 25.03 -12.91 -29.89
C THR A 234 24.07 -11.71 -29.87
N MET A 235 22.76 -11.96 -29.75
CA MET A 235 21.74 -10.92 -29.62
C MET A 235 21.79 -10.25 -28.23
N GLU A 236 21.99 -11.04 -27.17
CA GLU A 236 22.15 -10.51 -25.80
C GLU A 236 23.45 -9.69 -25.65
N ASN A 237 24.54 -10.10 -26.28
CA ASN A 237 25.79 -9.33 -26.29
C ASN A 237 25.66 -8.00 -27.06
N THR A 238 24.86 -7.96 -28.14
CA THR A 238 24.62 -6.71 -28.88
C THR A 238 23.72 -5.75 -28.10
N ASP A 239 22.71 -6.24 -27.39
CA ASP A 239 21.89 -5.43 -26.47
C ASP A 239 22.73 -4.87 -25.29
N LEU A 240 23.66 -5.67 -24.75
CA LEU A 240 24.57 -5.23 -23.69
C LEU A 240 25.58 -4.18 -24.16
N GLU A 241 26.08 -4.29 -25.40
CA GLU A 241 26.92 -3.26 -26.03
C GLU A 241 26.15 -1.95 -26.21
N GLU A 242 24.89 -1.99 -26.63
CA GLU A 242 24.04 -0.79 -26.71
C GLU A 242 23.77 -0.15 -25.35
N GLU A 243 23.58 -0.95 -24.30
CA GLU A 243 23.41 -0.44 -22.92
C GLU A 243 24.70 0.16 -22.35
N LEU A 244 25.86 -0.40 -22.68
CA LEU A 244 27.16 0.20 -22.35
C LEU A 244 27.34 1.54 -23.07
N ASP A 245 27.00 1.63 -24.35
CA ASP A 245 27.13 2.85 -25.14
C ASP A 245 26.18 3.96 -24.63
N LYS A 246 24.97 3.59 -24.16
CA LYS A 246 24.06 4.52 -23.47
C LYS A 246 24.64 5.01 -22.14
N LYS A 247 25.27 4.13 -21.36
CA LYS A 247 25.90 4.50 -20.08
C LYS A 247 27.12 5.38 -20.29
N ASP A 248 27.94 5.13 -21.30
CA ASP A 248 29.10 5.96 -21.64
C ASP A 248 28.68 7.37 -22.11
N ARG A 249 27.58 7.47 -22.87
CA ARG A 249 26.98 8.77 -23.21
C ARG A 249 26.47 9.52 -21.97
N LEU A 250 25.92 8.81 -20.99
CA LEU A 250 25.46 9.41 -19.72
C LEU A 250 26.64 9.89 -18.87
N ILE A 251 27.71 9.09 -18.79
CA ILE A 251 28.96 9.44 -18.10
C ILE A 251 29.57 10.69 -18.74
N LYS A 252 29.60 10.76 -20.08
CA LYS A 252 30.12 11.93 -20.79
C LYS A 252 29.29 13.19 -20.51
N LYS A 253 27.95 13.09 -20.49
CA LYS A 253 27.06 14.20 -20.09
C LYS A 253 27.33 14.67 -18.66
N LEU A 254 27.49 13.75 -17.71
CA LEU A 254 27.80 14.08 -16.30
C LEU A 254 29.19 14.72 -16.18
N GLN A 255 30.18 14.21 -16.91
CA GLN A 255 31.53 14.80 -16.95
C GLN A 255 31.53 16.20 -17.55
N ASP A 256 30.72 16.45 -18.59
CA ASP A 256 30.58 17.77 -19.20
C ASP A 256 29.82 18.74 -18.28
N GLN A 257 28.81 18.28 -17.53
CA GLN A 257 28.14 19.07 -16.48
C GLN A 257 29.09 19.44 -15.35
N ILE A 258 29.89 18.48 -14.86
CA ILE A 258 30.93 18.72 -13.84
C ILE A 258 31.96 19.73 -14.38
N ARG A 259 32.39 19.60 -15.63
CA ARG A 259 33.35 20.52 -16.26
C ARG A 259 32.78 21.93 -16.39
N THR A 260 31.49 22.05 -16.70
CA THR A 260 30.78 23.33 -16.81
C THR A 260 30.63 24.00 -15.44
N LEU A 261 30.26 23.24 -14.40
CA LEU A 261 30.22 23.72 -13.01
C LEU A 261 31.61 24.15 -12.52
N LYS A 262 32.65 23.39 -12.83
CA LYS A 262 34.03 23.72 -12.45
C LYS A 262 34.51 25.01 -13.13
N LYS A 263 34.16 25.20 -14.39
CA LYS A 263 34.45 26.43 -15.15
C LYS A 263 33.66 27.64 -14.63
N SER A 264 32.44 27.43 -14.15
CA SER A 264 31.62 28.46 -13.48
C SER A 264 32.18 28.86 -12.12
N ILE A 265 32.86 27.94 -11.42
CA ILE A 265 33.53 28.22 -10.13
C ILE A 265 34.85 28.95 -10.37
N GLU A 266 35.61 28.57 -11.40
CA GLU A 266 36.89 29.21 -11.77
C GLU A 266 36.70 30.61 -12.36
N THR A 267 35.56 30.91 -13.01
CA THR A 267 35.26 32.24 -13.58
C THR A 267 34.59 33.20 -12.58
N GLY A 268 34.23 32.75 -11.37
CA GLY A 268 33.68 33.59 -10.30
C GLY A 268 34.73 34.26 -9.39
N HIS A 269 36.02 34.18 -9.73
CA HIS A 269 37.12 34.70 -8.90
C HIS A 269 37.92 35.88 -9.47
N GLU A 270 37.38 36.58 -10.47
CA GLU A 270 37.89 37.89 -10.85
C GLU A 270 36.72 38.88 -11.06
N GLU A 271 36.32 39.59 -9.99
CA GLU A 271 35.90 41.00 -9.98
C GLU A 271 35.31 41.44 -8.61
N SER A 272 36.10 42.21 -7.86
CA SER A 272 35.75 43.22 -6.83
C SER A 272 35.04 42.84 -5.50
N PRO A 273 35.32 43.56 -4.38
CA PRO A 273 35.03 43.10 -3.01
C PRO A 273 33.76 43.72 -2.42
N SER A 274 32.62 43.01 -2.42
CA SER A 274 31.52 43.30 -1.49
C SER A 274 30.44 42.20 -1.46
N SER A 275 30.70 41.09 -0.78
CA SER A 275 29.64 40.34 -0.07
C SER A 275 30.28 39.54 1.05
N VAL A 276 30.58 40.22 2.16
CA VAL A 276 30.73 39.52 3.43
C VAL A 276 29.42 38.76 3.65
N LEU A 277 29.48 37.43 3.72
CA LEU A 277 28.41 36.60 4.27
C LEU A 277 27.98 37.25 5.60
N ARG A 278 26.84 37.94 5.63
CA ARG A 278 26.29 38.44 6.90
C ARG A 278 25.89 37.22 7.72
N GLU A 279 26.71 36.88 8.71
CA GLU A 279 26.35 35.86 9.70
C GLU A 279 25.23 36.43 10.57
N TYR A 280 24.02 35.92 10.39
CA TYR A 280 22.88 36.29 11.23
C TYR A 280 22.91 35.50 12.55
N LEU A 281 22.51 36.15 13.64
CA LEU A 281 22.42 35.55 14.97
C LEU A 281 21.08 34.82 15.21
N GLY A 282 20.15 34.90 14.26
CA GLY A 282 18.83 34.27 14.36
C GLY A 282 17.91 35.01 15.33
N MET A 283 18.01 36.35 15.36
CA MET A 283 17.15 37.21 16.16
C MET A 283 16.38 38.17 15.25
N LEU A 284 15.21 38.63 15.72
CA LEU A 284 14.39 39.61 15.01
C LEU A 284 14.20 40.85 15.87
N GLN A 285 14.80 41.95 15.43
CA GLN A 285 14.61 43.26 16.03
C GLN A 285 13.25 43.84 15.66
N TYR A 286 12.57 44.36 16.67
CA TYR A 286 11.31 45.10 16.54
C TYR A 286 11.29 46.29 17.51
N ARG A 287 10.42 47.26 17.23
CA ARG A 287 10.11 48.36 18.15
C ARG A 287 8.88 47.99 18.97
N LYS A 288 8.87 48.35 20.26
CA LYS A 288 7.75 48.09 21.18
C LYS A 288 6.40 48.62 20.65
N GLU A 289 6.43 49.74 19.94
CA GLU A 289 5.27 50.35 19.27
C GLU A 289 4.64 49.49 18.17
N ASP A 290 5.43 48.58 17.57
CA ASP A 290 5.01 47.72 16.47
C ASP A 290 4.47 46.36 16.98
N GLU A 291 4.50 46.07 18.30
CA GLU A 291 3.93 44.83 18.88
C GLU A 291 2.47 44.56 18.45
N PRO A 292 1.54 45.53 18.45
CA PRO A 292 0.18 45.30 17.96
C PRO A 292 0.13 44.91 16.48
N LYS A 293 1.03 45.47 15.65
CA LYS A 293 1.12 45.12 14.22
C LYS A 293 1.68 43.71 14.03
N ILE A 294 2.61 43.28 14.87
CA ILE A 294 3.10 41.89 14.89
C ILE A 294 1.93 40.96 15.22
N SER A 295 1.18 41.26 16.28
CA SER A 295 -0.01 40.47 16.67
C SER A 295 -1.02 40.37 15.52
N GLN A 296 -1.35 41.51 14.90
CA GLN A 296 -2.31 41.58 13.81
C GLN A 296 -1.84 40.76 12.60
N ASN A 297 -0.62 40.98 12.11
CA ASN A 297 -0.15 40.37 10.86
C ASN A 297 0.29 38.91 11.01
N LEU A 298 0.89 38.55 12.14
CA LEU A 298 1.46 37.21 12.37
C LEU A 298 0.46 36.25 13.04
N ILE A 299 -0.51 36.78 13.81
CA ILE A 299 -1.43 35.95 14.59
C ILE A 299 -2.87 36.08 14.08
N LEU A 300 -3.45 37.29 14.10
CA LEU A 300 -4.88 37.48 13.87
C LEU A 300 -5.28 37.34 12.38
N ASP A 301 -4.54 37.97 11.47
CA ASP A 301 -4.84 37.99 10.03
C ASP A 301 -4.16 36.86 9.25
N LEU A 302 -3.38 36.02 9.91
CA LEU A 302 -2.61 34.97 9.25
C LEU A 302 -3.50 33.81 8.82
N LYS A 303 -3.61 33.58 7.51
CA LYS A 303 -4.45 32.52 6.93
C LYS A 303 -3.63 31.23 6.67
N PRO A 304 -4.02 30.07 7.22
CA PRO A 304 -3.30 28.79 7.07
C PRO A 304 -3.12 28.32 5.60
N ARG A 305 -4.14 28.50 4.75
CA ARG A 305 -4.19 27.92 3.39
C ARG A 305 -3.54 28.75 2.28
N GLY A 306 -3.23 30.02 2.50
CA GLY A 306 -2.78 30.91 1.43
C GLY A 306 -1.27 30.89 1.24
N VAL A 307 -0.57 31.34 2.28
CA VAL A 307 0.86 31.66 2.20
C VAL A 307 1.72 30.53 2.78
N VAL A 308 1.18 29.76 3.73
CA VAL A 308 1.94 28.90 4.64
C VAL A 308 2.13 27.47 4.12
N VAL A 309 1.42 27.06 3.07
CA VAL A 309 1.42 25.67 2.54
C VAL A 309 2.78 25.24 1.97
N ASN A 310 3.59 26.19 1.48
CA ASN A 310 4.93 25.94 0.95
C ASN A 310 6.05 26.29 1.96
N MET A 311 5.70 26.60 3.22
CA MET A 311 6.62 27.14 4.21
C MET A 311 7.05 26.09 5.23
N ILE A 312 8.10 26.42 5.97
CA ILE A 312 8.55 25.66 7.14
C ILE A 312 7.38 25.54 8.13
N PRO A 313 6.96 24.32 8.52
CA PRO A 313 5.93 24.16 9.51
C PRO A 313 6.37 24.75 10.84
N GLY A 314 5.47 25.51 11.48
CA GLY A 314 5.78 26.23 12.72
C GLY A 314 6.50 27.57 12.52
N LEU A 315 6.68 28.07 11.28
CA LEU A 315 7.36 29.34 11.01
C LEU A 315 6.88 30.52 11.88
N PRO A 316 5.56 30.75 12.08
CA PRO A 316 5.10 31.78 13.02
C PRO A 316 5.66 31.62 14.43
N ALA A 317 5.74 30.38 14.94
CA ALA A 317 6.34 30.10 16.24
C ALA A 317 7.83 30.44 16.30
N HIS A 318 8.59 30.14 15.24
CA HIS A 318 10.00 30.53 15.16
C HIS A 318 10.17 32.05 15.10
N ILE A 319 9.33 32.76 14.34
CA ILE A 319 9.35 34.23 14.27
C ILE A 319 9.06 34.83 15.65
N LEU A 320 8.02 34.35 16.35
CA LEU A 320 7.72 34.76 17.72
C LEU A 320 8.91 34.52 18.65
N PHE A 321 9.54 33.35 18.57
CA PHE A 321 10.70 33.03 19.41
C PHE A 321 11.94 33.89 19.09
N MET A 322 12.21 34.19 17.82
CA MET A 322 13.32 35.08 17.44
C MET A 322 13.14 36.52 17.95
N CYS A 323 11.90 37.00 18.07
CA CYS A 323 11.59 38.26 18.75
C CYS A 323 11.77 38.17 20.27
N VAL A 324 11.40 37.04 20.89
CA VAL A 324 11.67 36.77 22.32
C VAL A 324 13.18 36.78 22.60
N ARG A 325 13.97 36.13 21.75
CA ARG A 325 15.45 36.15 21.84
C ARG A 325 16.03 37.56 21.76
N TYR A 326 15.46 38.42 20.92
CA TYR A 326 15.91 39.81 20.83
C TYR A 326 15.64 40.59 22.13
N ALA A 327 14.45 40.44 22.72
CA ALA A 327 14.12 41.08 23.99
C ALA A 327 14.98 40.55 25.14
N ASP A 328 15.26 39.23 25.16
CA ASP A 328 16.20 38.62 26.08
C ASP A 328 17.61 39.17 25.89
N TYR A 329 18.12 39.26 24.66
CA TYR A 329 19.43 39.81 24.35
C TYR A 329 19.64 41.24 24.85
N LEU A 330 18.60 42.08 24.78
CA LEU A 330 18.62 43.46 25.30
C LEU A 330 18.54 43.52 26.84
N ASN A 331 18.24 42.41 27.51
CA ASN A 331 17.93 42.35 28.94
C ASN A 331 16.76 43.27 29.34
N ASP A 332 15.74 43.39 28.46
CA ASP A 332 14.55 44.21 28.70
C ASP A 332 13.35 43.33 29.15
N ASP A 333 13.21 43.18 30.46
CA ASP A 333 12.12 42.42 31.10
C ASP A 333 10.72 42.97 30.73
N SER A 334 10.57 44.29 30.58
CA SER A 334 9.28 44.90 30.26
C SER A 334 8.86 44.58 28.83
N MET A 335 9.79 44.66 27.89
CA MET A 335 9.57 44.30 26.49
C MET A 335 9.26 42.80 26.34
N LEU A 336 10.04 41.95 27.01
CA LEU A 336 9.81 40.50 27.02
C LEU A 336 8.41 40.13 27.55
N LYS A 337 8.03 40.68 28.71
CA LYS A 337 6.70 40.44 29.31
C LYS A 337 5.57 40.98 28.43
N SER A 338 5.72 42.17 27.85
CA SER A 338 4.74 42.75 26.92
C SER A 338 4.53 41.83 25.72
N PHE A 339 5.63 41.40 25.09
CA PHE A 339 5.62 40.54 23.91
C PHE A 339 5.01 39.16 24.20
N MET A 340 5.41 38.49 25.28
CA MET A 340 4.84 37.19 25.64
C MET A 340 3.33 37.26 25.91
N ASN A 341 2.87 38.31 26.62
CA ASN A 341 1.45 38.52 26.86
C ASN A 341 0.68 38.86 25.58
N MET A 342 1.26 39.66 24.69
CA MET A 342 0.69 39.97 23.37
C MET A 342 0.53 38.70 22.52
N ALA A 343 1.57 37.84 22.47
CA ALA A 343 1.52 36.60 21.71
C ALA A 343 0.47 35.62 22.27
N ILE A 344 0.47 35.38 23.58
CA ILE A 344 -0.49 34.50 24.26
C ILE A 344 -1.93 35.02 24.10
N SER A 345 -2.14 36.33 24.22
CA SER A 345 -3.46 36.95 24.07
C SER A 345 -3.96 36.89 22.64
N GLY A 346 -3.09 37.14 21.66
CA GLY A 346 -3.40 36.99 20.23
C GLY A 346 -3.81 35.55 19.89
N ILE A 347 -3.06 34.55 20.37
CA ILE A 347 -3.40 33.13 20.14
C ILE A 347 -4.75 32.80 20.82
N LYS A 348 -5.00 33.27 22.05
CA LYS A 348 -6.30 33.08 22.70
C LYS A 348 -7.45 33.72 21.91
N GLN A 349 -7.23 34.91 21.36
CA GLN A 349 -8.23 35.63 20.59
C GLN A 349 -8.56 34.89 19.29
N VAL A 350 -7.56 34.50 18.51
CA VAL A 350 -7.80 33.84 17.22
C VAL A 350 -8.48 32.48 17.39
N ILE A 351 -8.13 31.73 18.45
CA ILE A 351 -8.78 30.46 18.79
C ILE A 351 -10.25 30.69 19.19
N LYS A 352 -10.56 31.78 19.88
CA LYS A 352 -11.93 32.14 20.28
C LYS A 352 -12.77 32.54 19.07
N GLU A 353 -12.21 33.36 18.18
CA GLU A 353 -12.89 33.82 16.96
C GLU A 353 -13.13 32.68 15.96
N HIS A 354 -12.23 31.69 15.92
CA HIS A 354 -12.28 30.55 15.01
C HIS A 354 -12.55 29.21 15.72
N ALA A 355 -13.33 29.21 16.81
CA ALA A 355 -13.54 28.03 17.65
C ALA A 355 -14.22 26.83 16.93
N GLY A 356 -14.87 27.07 15.79
CA GLY A 356 -15.47 26.02 14.95
C GLY A 356 -14.65 25.63 13.72
N ASP A 357 -13.51 26.30 13.47
CA ASP A 357 -12.67 26.07 12.29
C ASP A 357 -11.56 25.07 12.62
N PHE A 358 -11.75 23.83 12.16
CA PHE A 358 -10.79 22.74 12.38
C PHE A 358 -9.37 23.08 11.92
N GLU A 359 -9.23 23.76 10.79
CA GLU A 359 -7.92 24.01 10.18
C GLU A 359 -7.16 25.09 10.92
N MET A 360 -7.88 26.14 11.32
CA MET A 360 -7.33 27.22 12.14
C MET A 360 -6.90 26.70 13.51
N LEU A 361 -7.71 25.84 14.14
CA LEU A 361 -7.38 25.19 15.39
C LEU A 361 -6.15 24.27 15.24
N SER A 362 -6.10 23.47 14.17
CA SER A 362 -4.95 22.59 13.87
C SER A 362 -3.66 23.39 13.68
N PHE A 363 -3.73 24.50 12.94
CA PHE A 363 -2.61 25.37 12.66
C PHE A 363 -2.08 26.03 13.95
N TRP A 364 -2.95 26.59 14.78
CA TRP A 364 -2.53 27.24 16.02
C TRP A 364 -2.16 26.27 17.13
N LEU A 365 -2.72 25.06 17.16
CA LEU A 365 -2.25 23.99 18.03
C LEU A 365 -0.78 23.66 17.70
N SER A 366 -0.51 23.42 16.42
CA SER A 366 0.85 23.14 15.91
C SER A 366 1.82 24.27 16.29
N ASN A 367 1.49 25.53 15.96
CA ASN A 367 2.36 26.68 16.26
C ASN A 367 2.53 26.91 17.77
N THR A 368 1.51 26.67 18.60
CA THR A 368 1.65 26.78 20.06
C THR A 368 2.61 25.72 20.61
N CYS A 369 2.53 24.48 20.10
CA CYS A 369 3.46 23.41 20.45
C CYS A 369 4.89 23.71 19.97
N HIS A 370 5.06 24.19 18.73
CA HIS A 370 6.37 24.61 18.22
C HIS A 370 6.95 25.75 19.04
N PHE A 371 6.15 26.73 19.45
CA PHE A 371 6.61 27.85 20.26
C PHE A 371 7.04 27.39 21.65
N LEU A 372 6.25 26.51 22.28
CA LEU A 372 6.63 25.85 23.54
C LEU A 372 7.92 25.03 23.40
N ASN A 373 8.09 24.28 22.30
CA ASN A 373 9.30 23.51 22.04
C ASN A 373 10.51 24.39 21.80
N CYS A 374 10.39 25.54 21.12
CA CYS A 374 11.48 26.51 21.00
C CYS A 374 11.90 27.06 22.38
N LEU A 375 10.94 27.43 23.23
CA LEU A 375 11.22 27.89 24.59
C LEU A 375 11.87 26.84 25.49
N LYS A 376 11.70 25.54 25.19
CA LYS A 376 12.42 24.44 25.85
C LYS A 376 13.80 24.23 25.22
N GLN A 377 13.85 24.08 23.90
CA GLN A 377 15.06 23.76 23.13
C GLN A 377 16.18 24.77 23.35
N TYR A 378 15.81 26.04 23.47
CA TYR A 378 16.73 27.17 23.61
C TYR A 378 16.70 27.79 25.02
N SER A 379 16.23 27.06 26.04
CA SER A 379 16.22 27.57 27.42
C SER A 379 17.60 27.59 28.08
N GLY A 380 18.56 26.86 27.54
CA GLY A 380 19.85 26.61 28.19
C GLY A 380 19.85 25.44 29.18
N GLU A 381 18.72 24.75 29.35
CA GLU A 381 18.64 23.56 30.20
C GLU A 381 19.19 22.32 29.49
N GLU A 382 20.10 21.59 30.16
CA GLU A 382 20.77 20.40 29.59
C GLU A 382 19.80 19.31 29.14
N GLU A 383 18.62 19.21 29.77
CA GLU A 383 17.59 18.24 29.41
C GLU A 383 17.13 18.39 27.95
N PHE A 384 16.96 19.64 27.50
CA PHE A 384 16.41 19.96 26.17
C PHE A 384 17.49 20.17 25.11
N MET A 385 18.76 20.33 25.50
CA MET A 385 19.87 20.57 24.57
C MET A 385 20.50 19.29 23.99
N LYS A 386 20.07 18.09 24.43
CA LYS A 386 20.66 16.80 24.05
C LYS A 386 20.75 16.55 22.54
N HIS A 387 19.80 17.10 21.78
CA HIS A 387 19.70 16.93 20.34
C HIS A 387 20.09 18.17 19.54
N ASN A 388 20.53 19.24 20.22
CA ASN A 388 20.92 20.48 19.56
C ASN A 388 22.29 20.36 18.90
N THR A 389 22.45 21.03 17.76
CA THR A 389 23.76 21.25 17.18
C THR A 389 24.56 22.28 18.01
N PRO A 390 25.91 22.29 17.91
CA PRO A 390 26.72 23.33 18.57
C PRO A 390 26.31 24.75 18.18
N GLN A 391 25.83 24.94 16.94
CA GLN A 391 25.34 26.21 16.46
C GLN A 391 23.98 26.58 17.09
N GLN A 392 23.05 25.62 17.21
CA GLN A 392 21.78 25.83 17.91
C GLN A 392 21.97 26.21 19.38
N ASN A 393 22.97 25.62 20.06
CA ASN A 393 23.27 25.96 21.46
C ASN A 393 23.77 27.41 21.64
N LYS A 394 24.32 28.05 20.60
CA LYS A 394 24.64 29.49 20.63
C LYS A 394 23.39 30.37 20.63
N ASN A 395 22.23 29.79 20.30
CA ASN A 395 20.96 30.51 20.22
C ASN A 395 20.13 30.44 21.50
N ASN A 396 20.68 29.90 22.59
CA ASN A 396 20.00 29.84 23.88
C ASN A 396 19.73 31.24 24.44
N LEU A 397 18.66 31.35 25.23
CA LEU A 397 18.38 32.52 26.07
C LEU A 397 19.49 32.68 27.11
N ILE A 398 19.79 33.93 27.47
CA ILE A 398 20.92 34.30 28.31
C ILE A 398 20.45 34.88 29.65
N HIS A 399 19.42 35.73 29.66
CA HIS A 399 19.08 36.56 30.83
C HIS A 399 17.84 36.09 31.59
N PHE A 400 16.82 35.58 30.89
CA PHE A 400 15.52 35.27 31.51
C PHE A 400 15.17 33.79 31.51
N ASP A 401 14.67 33.29 32.65
CA ASP A 401 13.99 32.00 32.74
C ASP A 401 12.49 32.17 32.40
N LEU A 402 12.02 31.43 31.39
CA LEU A 402 10.65 31.49 30.88
C LEU A 402 9.79 30.28 31.31
N SER A 403 10.18 29.55 32.35
CA SER A 403 9.46 28.39 32.88
C SER A 403 7.97 28.62 33.14
N GLU A 404 7.61 29.76 33.75
CA GLU A 404 6.20 30.09 34.01
C GLU A 404 5.41 30.28 32.72
N TYR A 405 6.00 30.96 31.72
CA TYR A 405 5.37 31.14 30.41
C TYR A 405 5.24 29.82 29.65
N ARG A 406 6.19 28.88 29.80
CA ARG A 406 6.07 27.53 29.24
C ARG A 406 4.86 26.78 29.82
N GLN A 407 4.62 26.90 31.13
CA GLN A 407 3.42 26.31 31.73
C GLN A 407 2.14 26.95 31.18
N VAL A 408 2.09 28.28 31.06
CA VAL A 408 0.93 28.99 30.50
C VAL A 408 0.66 28.57 29.04
N LEU A 409 1.71 28.40 28.23
CA LEU A 409 1.59 27.91 26.85
C LEU A 409 1.16 26.44 26.79
N SER A 410 1.65 25.59 27.69
CA SER A 410 1.20 24.20 27.83
C SER A 410 -0.29 24.13 28.15
N ASP A 411 -0.76 24.91 29.13
CA ASP A 411 -2.18 25.00 29.48
C ASP A 411 -3.04 25.56 28.34
N LEU A 412 -2.48 26.47 27.54
CA LEU A 412 -3.13 26.98 26.33
C LEU A 412 -3.23 25.88 25.26
N ALA A 413 -2.16 25.11 25.03
CA ALA A 413 -2.14 23.99 24.10
C ALA A 413 -3.17 22.91 24.48
N ILE A 414 -3.33 22.60 25.77
CA ILE A 414 -4.38 21.68 26.25
C ILE A 414 -5.77 22.20 25.87
N ARG A 415 -6.05 23.49 26.10
CA ARG A 415 -7.36 24.10 25.77
C ARG A 415 -7.62 24.08 24.27
N ILE A 416 -6.61 24.41 23.45
CA ILE A 416 -6.72 24.36 22.00
C ILE A 416 -6.97 22.92 21.55
N TYR A 417 -6.24 21.93 22.09
CA TYR A 417 -6.41 20.52 21.77
C TYR A 417 -7.84 20.02 22.08
N HIS A 418 -8.40 20.35 23.24
CA HIS A 418 -9.77 19.96 23.57
C HIS A 418 -10.80 20.59 22.63
N GLN A 419 -10.65 21.87 22.28
CA GLN A 419 -11.54 22.53 21.32
C GLN A 419 -11.40 21.90 19.92
N PHE A 420 -10.17 21.64 19.50
CA PHE A 420 -9.81 20.97 18.26
C PHE A 420 -10.47 19.59 18.14
N ILE A 421 -10.33 18.74 19.17
CA ILE A 421 -11.00 17.44 19.23
C ILE A 421 -12.52 17.61 19.15
N SER A 422 -13.10 18.52 19.95
CA SER A 422 -14.54 18.73 19.96
C SER A 422 -15.11 19.08 18.57
N VAL A 423 -14.37 19.84 17.75
CA VAL A 423 -14.77 20.15 16.38
C VAL A 423 -14.74 18.90 15.50
N MET A 424 -13.68 18.10 15.59
CA MET A 424 -13.57 16.85 14.83
C MET A 424 -14.67 15.85 15.21
N GLU A 425 -14.93 15.70 16.50
CA GLU A 425 -15.97 14.82 17.02
C GLU A 425 -17.36 15.24 16.51
N THR A 426 -17.67 16.53 16.61
CA THR A 426 -18.96 17.09 16.13
C THR A 426 -19.14 16.88 14.63
N SER A 427 -18.05 16.95 13.86
CA SER A 427 -18.06 16.77 12.41
C SER A 427 -18.26 15.30 11.99
N ILE A 428 -17.57 14.35 12.64
CA ILE A 428 -17.61 12.93 12.25
C ILE A 428 -18.81 12.17 12.86
N GLN A 429 -19.30 12.58 14.04
CA GLN A 429 -20.37 11.92 14.76
C GLN A 429 -21.64 11.59 13.92
N PRO A 430 -22.21 12.50 13.10
CA PRO A 430 -23.38 12.19 12.30
C PRO A 430 -23.14 11.11 11.22
N MET A 431 -21.87 10.87 10.85
CA MET A 431 -21.49 9.86 9.86
C MET A 431 -21.37 8.45 10.46
N ILE A 432 -21.14 8.35 11.78
CA ILE A 432 -20.77 7.08 12.43
C ILE A 432 -21.90 6.06 12.33
N VAL A 433 -23.11 6.38 12.79
CA VAL A 433 -24.22 5.40 12.79
C VAL A 433 -24.63 4.99 11.37
N PRO A 434 -24.85 5.92 10.42
CA PRO A 434 -25.20 5.54 9.07
C PRO A 434 -24.09 4.72 8.38
N GLY A 435 -22.82 5.14 8.53
CA GLY A 435 -21.70 4.49 7.87
C GLY A 435 -21.31 3.14 8.49
N MET A 436 -21.34 3.02 9.82
CA MET A 436 -20.93 1.79 10.51
C MET A 436 -22.04 0.73 10.57
N LEU A 437 -23.32 1.14 10.62
CA LEU A 437 -24.44 0.24 10.93
C LEU A 437 -25.56 0.23 9.89
N GLU A 438 -26.01 1.39 9.39
CA GLU A 438 -27.23 1.45 8.57
C GLU A 438 -26.97 1.08 7.10
N TYR A 439 -25.87 1.55 6.53
CA TYR A 439 -25.52 1.28 5.14
C TYR A 439 -25.10 -0.19 4.94
N GLU A 440 -25.91 -0.95 4.22
CA GLU A 440 -25.61 -2.36 3.92
C GLU A 440 -24.89 -2.52 2.58
N SER A 441 -23.58 -2.76 2.63
CA SER A 441 -22.79 -3.15 1.45
C SER A 441 -23.14 -4.55 0.92
N LEU A 442 -23.80 -5.38 1.74
CA LEU A 442 -24.11 -6.80 1.49
C LEU A 442 -25.44 -7.02 0.74
N GLN A 443 -25.86 -6.10 -0.14
CA GLN A 443 -27.10 -6.24 -0.93
C GLN A 443 -27.09 -7.42 -1.93
N GLY A 444 -25.96 -8.12 -2.12
CA GLY A 444 -25.84 -9.21 -3.09
C GLY A 444 -26.17 -10.64 -2.59
N ILE A 445 -26.47 -10.84 -1.29
CA ILE A 445 -26.66 -12.20 -0.72
C ILE A 445 -28.09 -12.41 -0.15
N SER A 446 -28.93 -11.38 -0.13
CA SER A 446 -30.29 -11.48 0.42
C SER A 446 -31.31 -10.93 -0.58
N GLY A 447 -32.14 -11.80 -1.16
CA GLY A 447 -33.16 -11.35 -2.10
C GLY A 447 -33.97 -12.35 -2.92
N LEU A 448 -34.07 -13.64 -2.58
CA LEU A 448 -35.35 -14.34 -2.80
C LEU A 448 -36.33 -13.75 -1.78
N LYS A 449 -37.01 -12.66 -2.16
CA LYS A 449 -38.09 -12.10 -1.35
C LYS A 449 -39.28 -13.06 -1.40
N PRO A 450 -39.98 -13.30 -0.29
CA PRO A 450 -41.32 -13.87 -0.32
C PRO A 450 -42.20 -12.94 -1.15
N THR A 451 -43.02 -13.56 -1.99
CA THR A 451 -44.02 -12.92 -2.83
C THR A 451 -44.86 -11.91 -2.04
N GLY A 452 -45.02 -10.70 -2.59
CA GLY A 452 -46.24 -9.92 -2.32
C GLY A 452 -46.12 -8.53 -1.73
N PHE A 453 -45.09 -7.71 -2.00
CA PHE A 453 -45.27 -6.24 -1.95
C PHE A 453 -44.40 -5.56 -3.03
N ARG A 454 -45.03 -5.11 -4.12
CA ARG A 454 -44.43 -4.19 -5.10
C ARG A 454 -44.14 -2.86 -4.38
N LYS A 455 -42.91 -2.66 -3.92
CA LYS A 455 -42.34 -1.32 -3.88
C LYS A 455 -41.65 -1.09 -5.22
N ARG A 456 -42.18 -0.09 -5.94
CA ARG A 456 -41.65 0.42 -7.21
C ARG A 456 -40.15 0.65 -7.06
N SER A 457 -39.40 0.25 -8.07
CA SER A 457 -38.02 0.67 -8.30
C SER A 457 -37.96 2.19 -8.20
N SER A 458 -37.45 2.70 -7.09
CA SER A 458 -37.09 4.11 -6.98
C SER A 458 -35.62 4.22 -7.38
N SER A 459 -35.39 4.60 -8.62
CA SER A 459 -34.15 5.21 -9.10
C SER A 459 -34.03 6.65 -8.55
N ILE A 460 -34.15 6.80 -7.24
CA ILE A 460 -33.94 8.07 -6.57
C ILE A 460 -32.53 8.04 -5.99
N ASP A 461 -31.74 9.00 -6.44
CA ASP A 461 -30.46 9.40 -5.91
C ASP A 461 -30.40 9.27 -4.38
N ASP A 462 -29.63 8.31 -3.88
CA ASP A 462 -29.30 8.14 -2.46
C ASP A 462 -27.97 8.87 -2.16
N THR A 463 -27.82 10.09 -2.71
CA THR A 463 -26.57 10.87 -2.68
C THR A 463 -26.27 11.47 -1.29
N ASP A 464 -27.22 11.42 -0.36
CA ASP A 464 -27.12 12.04 0.98
C ASP A 464 -26.86 11.03 2.13
N ALA A 465 -26.74 9.74 1.84
CA ALA A 465 -26.49 8.74 2.87
C ALA A 465 -24.99 8.61 3.20
N TYR A 466 -24.60 8.89 4.45
CA TYR A 466 -23.22 8.65 4.90
C TYR A 466 -22.90 7.14 4.88
N THR A 467 -21.75 6.80 4.30
CA THR A 467 -21.26 5.42 4.20
C THR A 467 -19.96 5.25 5.00
N MET A 468 -19.49 4.01 5.11
CA MET A 468 -18.17 3.73 5.67
C MET A 468 -17.05 4.49 4.93
N THR A 469 -17.17 4.68 3.62
CA THR A 469 -16.22 5.47 2.82
C THR A 469 -16.21 6.94 3.25
N SER A 470 -17.37 7.51 3.60
CA SER A 470 -17.48 8.89 4.09
C SER A 470 -16.68 9.09 5.39
N ILE A 471 -16.74 8.12 6.31
CA ILE A 471 -15.94 8.12 7.56
C ILE A 471 -14.45 8.10 7.23
N LEU A 472 -14.01 7.21 6.32
CA LEU A 472 -12.60 7.12 5.92
C LEU A 472 -12.10 8.38 5.20
N GLN A 473 -12.94 9.01 4.37
CA GLN A 473 -12.63 10.29 3.73
C GLN A 473 -12.47 11.39 4.76
N GLN A 474 -13.36 11.47 5.76
CA GLN A 474 -13.27 12.47 6.82
C GLN A 474 -12.02 12.27 7.69
N LEU A 475 -11.71 11.03 8.08
CA LEU A 475 -10.45 10.70 8.78
C LEU A 475 -9.22 11.09 7.94
N SER A 476 -9.28 10.86 6.63
CA SER A 476 -8.19 11.21 5.71
C SER A 476 -7.99 12.72 5.64
N TYR A 477 -9.07 13.50 5.50
CA TYR A 477 -9.03 14.97 5.51
C TYR A 477 -8.41 15.50 6.80
N PHE A 478 -8.84 14.98 7.96
CA PHE A 478 -8.27 15.35 9.24
C PHE A 478 -6.77 15.04 9.32
N TYR A 479 -6.38 13.82 8.95
CA TYR A 479 -4.98 13.39 8.95
C TYR A 479 -4.11 14.28 8.06
N THR A 480 -4.51 14.49 6.80
CA THR A 480 -3.71 15.26 5.83
C THR A 480 -3.54 16.71 6.28
N THR A 481 -4.59 17.31 6.82
CA THR A 481 -4.55 18.70 7.30
C THR A 481 -3.62 18.85 8.51
N MET A 482 -3.68 17.92 9.47
CA MET A 482 -2.75 17.92 10.61
C MET A 482 -1.28 17.78 10.16
N CYS A 483 -1.00 16.91 9.18
CA CYS A 483 0.34 16.78 8.61
C CYS A 483 0.80 18.05 7.89
N GLN A 484 -0.06 18.67 7.09
CA GLN A 484 0.26 19.91 6.37
C GLN A 484 0.55 21.07 7.32
N ASN A 485 -0.17 21.14 8.44
CA ASN A 485 0.07 22.13 9.50
C ASN A 485 1.32 21.81 10.36
N GLY A 486 2.01 20.69 10.11
CA GLY A 486 3.21 20.27 10.85
C GLY A 486 2.95 19.88 12.30
N LEU A 487 1.78 19.31 12.59
CA LEU A 487 1.46 18.81 13.92
C LEU A 487 2.41 17.66 14.29
N ASP A 488 2.86 17.65 15.55
CA ASP A 488 3.77 16.61 16.04
C ASP A 488 3.18 15.19 15.83
N PRO A 489 3.99 14.21 15.37
CA PRO A 489 3.50 12.85 15.11
C PRO A 489 2.86 12.18 16.32
N GLU A 490 3.34 12.44 17.54
CA GLU A 490 2.77 11.86 18.76
C GLU A 490 1.42 12.49 19.10
N LEU A 491 1.28 13.80 18.87
CA LEU A 491 -0.01 14.49 19.04
C LEU A 491 -1.03 14.02 17.99
N LEU A 492 -0.58 13.76 16.77
CA LEU A 492 -1.41 13.18 15.71
C LEU A 492 -1.92 11.78 16.11
N LYS A 493 -1.06 10.92 16.67
CA LYS A 493 -1.48 9.60 17.19
C LYS A 493 -2.53 9.72 18.29
N GLN A 494 -2.36 10.65 19.22
CA GLN A 494 -3.32 10.90 20.30
C GLN A 494 -4.68 11.36 19.77
N ALA A 495 -4.70 12.28 18.80
CA ALA A 495 -5.94 12.73 18.15
C ALA A 495 -6.65 11.58 17.42
N MET A 496 -5.91 10.75 16.67
CA MET A 496 -6.48 9.59 15.97
C MET A 496 -7.03 8.54 16.94
N ARG A 497 -6.35 8.30 18.06
CA ARG A 497 -6.85 7.43 19.13
C ARG A 497 -8.18 7.92 19.69
N GLN A 498 -8.32 9.23 19.91
CA GLN A 498 -9.58 9.83 20.38
C GLN A 498 -10.73 9.65 19.38
N LEU A 499 -10.49 9.85 18.08
CA LEU A 499 -11.52 9.65 17.05
C LEU A 499 -11.95 8.19 16.93
N PHE A 500 -11.00 7.26 17.00
CA PHE A 500 -11.31 5.83 16.93
C PHE A 500 -12.12 5.37 18.14
N PHE A 501 -11.80 5.90 19.33
CA PHE A 501 -12.63 5.70 20.52
C PHE A 501 -14.05 6.24 20.31
N LEU A 502 -14.23 7.45 19.76
CA LEU A 502 -15.56 7.99 19.47
C LEU A 502 -16.34 7.09 18.49
N ILE A 503 -15.70 6.64 17.40
CA ILE A 503 -16.32 5.72 16.42
C ILE A 503 -16.78 4.44 17.12
N GLY A 504 -15.91 3.84 17.95
CA GLY A 504 -16.24 2.66 18.75
C GLY A 504 -17.41 2.90 19.70
N ALA A 505 -17.35 3.97 20.48
CA ALA A 505 -18.34 4.31 21.51
C ALA A 505 -19.71 4.62 20.93
N VAL A 506 -19.80 5.45 19.89
CA VAL A 506 -21.07 5.81 19.24
C VAL A 506 -21.71 4.60 18.58
N THR A 507 -20.90 3.76 17.90
CA THR A 507 -21.40 2.52 17.27
C THR A 507 -21.94 1.55 18.32
N LEU A 508 -21.20 1.33 19.40
CA LEU A 508 -21.59 0.39 20.45
C LEU A 508 -22.81 0.89 21.25
N ASN A 509 -22.88 2.19 21.53
CA ASN A 509 -24.04 2.82 22.15
C ASN A 509 -25.30 2.66 21.29
N SER A 510 -25.18 2.81 19.97
CA SER A 510 -26.29 2.56 19.05
C SER A 510 -26.77 1.10 19.09
N LEU A 511 -25.84 0.13 19.17
CA LEU A 511 -26.18 -1.29 19.36
C LEU A 511 -26.96 -1.55 20.66
N PHE A 512 -26.60 -0.87 21.76
CA PHE A 512 -27.33 -1.05 23.03
C PHE A 512 -28.73 -0.44 23.00
N LEU A 513 -28.97 0.60 22.20
CA LEU A 513 -30.25 1.30 22.15
C LEU A 513 -31.22 0.69 21.13
N ARG A 514 -30.71 0.05 20.07
CA ARG A 514 -31.50 -0.38 18.89
C ARG A 514 -31.50 -1.89 18.71
N LYS A 515 -32.67 -2.52 18.82
CA LYS A 515 -32.83 -3.98 18.65
C LYS A 515 -32.59 -4.44 17.22
N ASP A 516 -32.93 -3.60 16.22
CA ASP A 516 -32.72 -3.86 14.79
C ASP A 516 -31.24 -3.95 14.39
N MET A 517 -30.32 -3.57 15.29
CA MET A 517 -28.88 -3.59 15.05
C MET A 517 -28.16 -4.81 15.65
N CYS A 518 -28.86 -5.66 16.41
CA CYS A 518 -28.28 -6.84 17.04
C CYS A 518 -28.60 -8.13 16.27
N SER A 519 -27.86 -8.38 15.18
CA SER A 519 -27.96 -9.63 14.39
C SER A 519 -26.58 -10.11 13.95
N CYS A 520 -26.47 -11.39 13.57
CA CYS A 520 -25.22 -11.92 13.03
C CYS A 520 -24.75 -11.14 11.79
N ARG A 521 -25.67 -10.84 10.85
CA ARG A 521 -25.40 -10.01 9.67
C ARG A 521 -24.78 -8.65 10.04
N LYS A 522 -25.31 -7.97 11.07
CA LYS A 522 -24.73 -6.72 11.58
C LYS A 522 -23.37 -6.95 12.23
N GLY A 523 -23.18 -8.07 12.93
CA GLY A 523 -21.86 -8.51 13.41
C GLY A 523 -20.82 -8.62 12.28
N MET A 524 -21.14 -9.30 11.17
CA MET A 524 -20.25 -9.39 10.00
C MET A 524 -19.96 -8.01 9.40
N GLN A 525 -20.99 -7.16 9.27
CA GLN A 525 -20.84 -5.80 8.75
C GLN A 525 -19.88 -4.98 9.60
N ILE A 526 -20.07 -4.96 10.92
CA ILE A 526 -19.20 -4.22 11.85
C ILE A 526 -17.77 -4.76 11.78
N ARG A 527 -17.58 -6.09 11.77
CA ARG A 527 -16.25 -6.69 11.65
C ARG A 527 -15.55 -6.27 10.35
N CYS A 528 -16.29 -6.21 9.24
CA CYS A 528 -15.77 -5.71 7.96
C CYS A 528 -15.40 -4.23 8.05
N ASN A 529 -16.25 -3.39 8.63
CA ASN A 529 -15.99 -1.96 8.79
C ASN A 529 -14.78 -1.69 9.70
N ILE A 530 -14.63 -2.44 10.79
CA ILE A 530 -13.41 -2.40 11.62
C ILE A 530 -12.18 -2.75 10.79
N SER A 531 -12.25 -3.77 9.93
CA SER A 531 -11.10 -4.12 9.08
C SER A 531 -10.69 -3.01 8.11
N TYR A 532 -11.64 -2.21 7.61
CA TYR A 532 -11.33 -1.03 6.80
C TYR A 532 -10.68 0.08 7.63
N LEU A 533 -11.11 0.31 8.87
CA LEU A 533 -10.46 1.25 9.80
C LEU A 533 -9.02 0.81 10.14
N GLU A 534 -8.82 -0.48 10.37
CA GLU A 534 -7.49 -1.05 10.63
C GLU A 534 -6.57 -0.95 9.41
N GLU A 535 -7.08 -1.21 8.21
CA GLU A 535 -6.36 -1.05 6.95
C GLU A 535 -5.97 0.42 6.74
N TRP A 536 -6.87 1.36 7.02
CA TRP A 536 -6.58 2.81 6.97
C TRP A 536 -5.48 3.21 7.95
N LEU A 537 -5.52 2.75 9.20
CA LEU A 537 -4.43 2.99 10.17
C LEU A 537 -3.10 2.45 9.65
N LYS A 538 -3.10 1.35 8.90
CA LYS A 538 -1.89 0.71 8.38
C LYS A 538 -1.30 1.53 7.25
N GLU A 539 -2.14 2.05 6.36
CA GLU A 539 -1.74 2.92 5.27
C GLU A 539 -1.11 4.23 5.75
N LYS A 540 -1.55 4.76 6.90
CA LYS A 540 -1.00 5.97 7.52
C LYS A 540 0.16 5.73 8.49
N ASN A 541 0.66 4.50 8.62
CA ASN A 541 1.70 4.10 9.57
C ASN A 541 1.37 4.42 11.05
N LEU A 542 0.09 4.36 11.43
CA LEU A 542 -0.40 4.67 12.79
C LEU A 542 -0.62 3.42 13.66
N GLN A 543 0.00 2.29 13.33
CA GLN A 543 -0.22 1.03 14.05
C GLN A 543 0.23 1.08 15.52
N SER A 544 1.17 1.96 15.87
CA SER A 544 1.67 2.17 17.23
C SER A 544 0.84 3.14 18.07
N SER A 545 -0.23 3.73 17.53
CA SER A 545 -1.03 4.78 18.20
C SER A 545 -2.00 4.29 19.27
N SER A 546 -2.02 2.97 19.58
CA SER A 546 -3.07 2.30 20.37
C SER A 546 -4.52 2.58 19.89
N SER A 547 -4.71 3.17 18.70
CA SER A 547 -6.04 3.47 18.15
C SER A 547 -6.85 2.20 17.90
N LYS A 548 -6.19 1.12 17.47
CA LYS A 548 -6.84 -0.18 17.27
C LYS A 548 -7.43 -0.74 18.57
N GLU A 549 -6.73 -0.60 19.68
CA GLU A 549 -7.16 -1.10 21.00
C GLU A 549 -8.46 -0.43 21.46
N THR A 550 -8.71 0.81 21.04
CA THR A 550 -9.97 1.52 21.39
C THR A 550 -11.21 0.91 20.74
N LEU A 551 -11.04 0.15 19.64
CA LEU A 551 -12.13 -0.56 18.97
C LEU A 551 -12.37 -1.96 19.53
N GLU A 552 -11.54 -2.44 20.45
CA GLU A 552 -11.64 -3.79 21.01
C GLU A 552 -13.02 -4.12 21.62
N PRO A 553 -13.67 -3.23 22.40
CA PRO A 553 -15.03 -3.50 22.88
C PRO A 553 -16.04 -3.68 21.75
N LEU A 554 -15.91 -2.92 20.66
CA LEU A 554 -16.76 -3.04 19.48
C LEU A 554 -16.47 -4.33 18.70
N ALA A 555 -15.19 -4.72 18.58
CA ALA A 555 -14.79 -5.97 17.96
C ALA A 555 -15.35 -7.18 18.71
N GLN A 556 -15.27 -7.18 20.04
CA GLN A 556 -15.87 -8.23 20.90
C GLN A 556 -17.39 -8.27 20.76
N ALA A 557 -18.06 -7.11 20.68
CA ALA A 557 -19.50 -7.06 20.45
C ALA A 557 -19.88 -7.63 19.06
N ALA A 558 -19.12 -7.29 18.02
CA ALA A 558 -19.32 -7.82 16.68
C ALA A 558 -19.08 -9.34 16.61
N TRP A 559 -18.09 -9.86 17.35
CA TRP A 559 -17.85 -11.28 17.50
C TRP A 559 -19.00 -11.98 18.25
N LEU A 560 -19.48 -11.39 19.36
CA LEU A 560 -20.59 -11.91 20.15
C LEU A 560 -21.88 -12.05 19.34
N LEU A 561 -22.12 -11.13 18.39
CA LEU A 561 -23.26 -11.24 17.48
C LEU A 561 -23.16 -12.46 16.55
N GLN A 562 -21.96 -12.96 16.25
CA GLN A 562 -21.71 -14.02 15.26
C GLN A 562 -21.60 -15.42 15.86
N VAL A 563 -21.09 -15.53 17.09
CA VAL A 563 -20.85 -16.83 17.74
C VAL A 563 -22.15 -17.58 18.01
N LYS A 564 -22.08 -18.90 18.16
CA LYS A 564 -23.21 -19.74 18.57
C LYS A 564 -23.61 -19.40 20.01
N LYS A 565 -24.90 -19.58 20.33
CA LYS A 565 -25.52 -19.11 21.58
C LYS A 565 -26.48 -20.16 22.14
N ILE A 566 -26.06 -21.43 22.08
CA ILE A 566 -26.94 -22.58 22.29
C ILE A 566 -26.46 -23.43 23.48
N THR A 567 -25.18 -23.82 23.49
CA THR A 567 -24.67 -24.82 24.45
C THR A 567 -24.01 -24.16 25.68
N GLU A 568 -23.61 -24.96 26.66
CA GLU A 568 -22.90 -24.44 27.83
C GLU A 568 -21.46 -24.04 27.50
N GLU A 569 -20.85 -24.75 26.56
CA GLU A 569 -19.54 -24.45 26.00
C GLU A 569 -19.54 -23.09 25.28
N ASP A 570 -20.60 -22.79 24.51
CA ASP A 570 -20.79 -21.47 23.89
C ASP A 570 -20.83 -20.35 24.95
N ALA A 571 -21.53 -20.59 26.07
CA ALA A 571 -21.61 -19.62 27.17
C ALA A 571 -20.25 -19.39 27.85
N LYS A 572 -19.46 -20.47 28.00
CA LYS A 572 -18.09 -20.41 28.51
C LYS A 572 -17.18 -19.62 27.57
N GLU A 573 -17.22 -19.89 26.28
CA GLU A 573 -16.43 -19.18 25.26
C GLU A 573 -16.73 -17.67 25.27
N ILE A 574 -18.01 -17.29 25.37
CA ILE A 574 -18.41 -15.87 25.50
C ILE A 574 -17.79 -15.23 26.74
N SER A 575 -17.82 -15.94 27.87
CA SER A 575 -17.27 -15.44 29.13
C SER A 575 -15.73 -15.34 29.14
N GLU A 576 -15.04 -16.12 28.32
CA GLU A 576 -13.57 -16.10 28.22
C GLU A 576 -13.10 -15.08 27.18
N HIS A 577 -13.82 -14.92 26.05
CA HIS A 577 -13.43 -14.04 24.96
C HIS A 577 -13.81 -12.57 25.19
N CYS A 578 -14.99 -12.31 25.77
CA CYS A 578 -15.46 -10.93 26.00
C CYS A 578 -14.82 -10.35 27.27
N THR A 579 -13.56 -9.95 27.21
CA THR A 579 -12.80 -9.43 28.37
C THR A 579 -12.92 -7.93 28.58
N THR A 580 -13.17 -7.15 27.51
CA THR A 580 -13.25 -5.68 27.58
C THR A 580 -14.69 -5.17 27.75
N LEU A 581 -15.68 -5.98 27.37
CA LEU A 581 -17.10 -5.70 27.63
C LEU A 581 -17.48 -6.02 29.08
N SER A 582 -18.28 -5.15 29.69
CA SER A 582 -18.88 -5.41 31.00
C SER A 582 -19.95 -6.51 30.90
N ALA A 583 -20.22 -7.21 32.00
CA ALA A 583 -21.29 -8.20 32.03
C ALA A 583 -22.65 -7.62 31.64
N MET A 584 -22.91 -6.36 32.02
CA MET A 584 -24.15 -5.66 31.67
C MET A 584 -24.27 -5.46 30.14
N GLN A 585 -23.17 -5.11 29.48
CA GLN A 585 -23.13 -4.93 28.02
C GLN A 585 -23.32 -6.26 27.28
N ILE A 586 -22.66 -7.34 27.74
CA ILE A 586 -22.80 -8.69 27.17
C ILE A 586 -24.27 -9.14 27.29
N VAL A 587 -24.84 -9.05 28.49
CA VAL A 587 -26.25 -9.44 28.74
C VAL A 587 -27.21 -8.57 27.91
N LYS A 588 -26.92 -7.28 27.74
CA LYS A 588 -27.74 -6.38 26.92
C LYS A 588 -27.74 -6.79 25.44
N ILE A 589 -26.58 -7.13 24.87
CA ILE A 589 -26.46 -7.61 23.48
C ILE A 589 -27.24 -8.90 23.30
N LEU A 590 -27.06 -9.88 24.20
CA LEU A 590 -27.77 -11.16 24.14
C LEU A 590 -29.29 -10.98 24.23
N ASN A 591 -29.78 -10.11 25.13
CA ASN A 591 -31.22 -9.85 25.25
C ASN A 591 -31.80 -9.08 24.05
N SER A 592 -30.98 -8.28 23.36
CA SER A 592 -31.42 -7.46 22.23
C SER A 592 -31.27 -8.19 20.89
N TYR A 593 -30.63 -9.37 20.86
CA TYR A 593 -30.38 -10.15 19.66
C TYR A 593 -31.68 -10.55 18.94
N THR A 594 -31.81 -10.13 17.70
CA THR A 594 -32.92 -10.47 16.81
C THR A 594 -32.40 -11.26 15.61
N PRO A 595 -32.71 -12.57 15.51
CA PRO A 595 -32.35 -13.36 14.34
C PRO A 595 -33.11 -12.83 13.11
N ILE A 596 -32.39 -12.64 12.01
CA ILE A 596 -32.96 -12.14 10.74
C ILE A 596 -33.05 -13.25 9.70
N ASP A 597 -32.13 -14.22 9.74
CA ASP A 597 -32.09 -15.36 8.82
C ASP A 597 -32.79 -16.59 9.43
N ASP A 598 -33.46 -17.39 8.59
CA ASP A 598 -34.21 -18.59 9.01
C ASP A 598 -33.35 -19.67 9.68
N PHE A 599 -32.03 -19.60 9.48
CA PHE A 599 -31.06 -20.51 10.09
C PHE A 599 -30.69 -20.11 11.53
N GLU A 600 -31.14 -18.95 12.01
CA GLU A 600 -30.83 -18.45 13.35
C GLU A 600 -32.00 -18.60 14.31
N LYS A 601 -31.70 -19.15 15.48
CA LYS A 601 -32.69 -19.28 16.57
C LYS A 601 -32.59 -18.09 17.52
N ARG A 602 -33.73 -17.70 18.10
CA ARG A 602 -33.76 -16.76 19.23
C ARG A 602 -32.97 -17.35 20.40
N ILE A 603 -32.29 -16.47 21.13
CA ILE A 603 -31.53 -16.85 22.31
C ILE A 603 -32.50 -17.20 23.44
N ALA A 604 -32.30 -18.36 24.07
CA ALA A 604 -33.12 -18.79 25.19
C ALA A 604 -32.83 -17.95 26.45
N PRO A 605 -33.84 -17.50 27.22
CA PRO A 605 -33.61 -16.76 28.47
C PRO A 605 -32.82 -17.57 29.53
N SER A 606 -32.85 -18.91 29.44
CA SER A 606 -32.01 -19.79 30.26
C SER A 606 -30.52 -19.66 29.92
N PHE A 607 -30.17 -19.52 28.64
CA PHE A 607 -28.79 -19.30 28.19
C PHE A 607 -28.24 -17.96 28.71
N VAL A 608 -29.03 -16.89 28.62
CA VAL A 608 -28.64 -15.57 29.14
C VAL A 608 -28.36 -15.62 30.65
N ARG A 609 -29.22 -16.33 31.42
CA ARG A 609 -29.00 -16.54 32.86
C ARG A 609 -27.71 -17.34 33.15
N LYS A 610 -27.36 -18.32 32.32
CA LYS A 610 -26.09 -19.06 32.44
C LYS A 610 -24.90 -18.14 32.25
N VAL A 611 -24.86 -17.37 31.15
CA VAL A 611 -23.78 -16.40 30.86
C VAL A 611 -23.66 -15.39 31.99
N GLN A 612 -24.78 -14.85 32.48
CA GLN A 612 -24.79 -13.92 33.60
C GLN A 612 -24.22 -14.57 34.88
N GLY A 613 -24.58 -15.83 35.18
CA GLY A 613 -24.04 -16.59 36.30
C GLY A 613 -22.52 -16.75 36.24
N MET A 614 -21.97 -17.00 35.05
CA MET A 614 -20.52 -17.14 34.83
C MET A 614 -19.77 -15.82 34.96
N LEU A 615 -20.43 -14.68 34.72
CA LEU A 615 -19.84 -13.35 34.79
C LEU A 615 -19.93 -12.68 36.17
N ASN A 616 -20.62 -13.30 37.14
CA ASN A 616 -20.81 -12.75 38.49
C ASN A 616 -19.51 -12.55 39.29
N SER A 617 -18.44 -13.28 38.95
CA SER A 617 -17.13 -13.18 39.63
C SER A 617 -16.32 -11.95 39.19
N ARG A 618 -16.71 -11.28 38.10
CA ARG A 618 -16.01 -10.10 37.60
C ARG A 618 -16.49 -8.85 38.34
N GLN A 619 -15.56 -8.10 38.95
CA GLN A 619 -15.82 -6.74 39.41
C GLN A 619 -16.09 -5.85 38.19
N ASN A 620 -17.36 -5.74 37.78
CA ASN A 620 -17.74 -5.03 36.57
C ASN A 620 -18.25 -3.62 36.90
N SER A 621 -17.88 -2.65 36.06
CA SER A 621 -18.57 -1.36 36.02
C SER A 621 -20.06 -1.57 35.76
N THR A 622 -20.91 -0.83 36.47
CA THR A 622 -22.38 -0.84 36.29
C THR A 622 -22.83 -0.05 35.06
N GLN A 623 -21.89 0.62 34.37
CA GLN A 623 -22.18 1.49 33.25
C GLN A 623 -22.42 0.68 31.96
N LEU A 624 -23.62 0.83 31.39
CA LEU A 624 -23.98 0.21 30.11
C LEU A 624 -23.37 0.96 28.92
N MET A 625 -23.54 2.28 28.90
CA MET A 625 -23.16 3.14 27.76
C MET A 625 -21.75 3.66 27.92
N LEU A 626 -20.98 3.69 26.83
CA LEU A 626 -19.69 4.38 26.81
C LEU A 626 -19.92 5.88 26.80
N ASP A 627 -19.12 6.63 27.56
CA ASP A 627 -19.18 8.09 27.55
C ASP A 627 -18.51 8.62 26.28
N THR A 628 -19.32 9.16 25.36
CA THR A 628 -18.82 9.74 24.10
C THR A 628 -18.13 11.08 24.29
N LYS A 629 -18.18 11.67 25.51
CA LYS A 629 -17.48 12.90 25.87
C LYS A 629 -16.20 12.63 26.66
N TYR A 630 -15.85 11.37 26.88
CA TYR A 630 -14.58 11.00 27.48
C TYR A 630 -13.41 11.45 26.60
N LEU A 631 -12.44 12.12 27.20
CA LEU A 631 -11.21 12.58 26.55
C LEU A 631 -10.01 11.86 27.18
N PHE A 632 -9.15 11.27 26.36
CA PHE A 632 -7.85 10.79 26.83
C PHE A 632 -6.99 11.98 27.29
N GLN A 633 -6.17 11.74 28.31
CA GLN A 633 -5.18 12.72 28.75
C GLN A 633 -4.19 13.00 27.61
N VAL A 634 -4.10 14.26 27.20
CA VAL A 634 -3.14 14.70 26.18
C VAL A 634 -1.78 14.96 26.79
N THR A 635 -0.72 14.60 26.07
CA THR A 635 0.67 14.92 26.40
C THR A 635 1.36 15.62 25.23
N PHE A 636 2.24 16.57 25.55
CA PHE A 636 3.04 17.31 24.59
C PHE A 636 4.51 16.96 24.79
N PRO A 637 5.00 15.84 24.21
CA PRO A 637 6.41 15.47 24.31
C PRO A 637 7.28 16.55 23.68
N PHE A 638 8.49 16.72 24.21
CA PHE A 638 9.45 17.64 23.64
C PHE A 638 9.99 17.09 22.32
N THR A 639 9.82 17.87 21.25
CA THR A 639 10.34 17.56 19.92
C THR A 639 11.21 18.74 19.46
N PRO A 640 12.54 18.58 19.36
CA PRO A 640 13.44 19.66 18.94
C PRO A 640 13.24 19.99 17.45
N SER A 641 13.31 21.28 17.12
CA SER A 641 13.29 21.73 15.73
C SER A 641 14.66 21.55 15.09
N PRO A 642 14.75 20.99 13.87
CA PRO A 642 16.02 20.92 13.12
C PRO A 642 16.38 22.25 12.46
N HIS A 643 15.45 23.20 12.37
CA HIS A 643 15.63 24.44 11.61
C HIS A 643 16.62 25.39 12.31
N PRO A 644 17.70 25.82 11.64
CA PRO A 644 18.63 26.82 12.17
C PRO A 644 18.01 28.21 12.11
N LEU A 645 17.91 28.90 13.25
CA LEU A 645 17.26 30.22 13.36
C LEU A 645 17.93 31.28 12.49
N GLU A 646 19.25 31.20 12.33
CA GLU A 646 20.06 32.10 11.51
C GLU A 646 19.67 32.08 10.01
N MET A 647 19.14 30.96 9.53
CA MET A 647 18.72 30.79 8.13
C MET A 647 17.24 31.12 7.88
N ILE A 648 16.47 31.41 8.94
CA ILE A 648 15.04 31.69 8.77
C ILE A 648 14.86 33.06 8.13
N GLU A 649 14.13 33.07 7.01
CA GLU A 649 13.76 34.28 6.30
C GLU A 649 12.25 34.53 6.45
N ILE A 650 11.87 35.80 6.56
CA ILE A 650 10.45 36.17 6.66
C ILE A 650 9.91 36.44 5.26
N PRO A 651 8.89 35.68 4.82
CA PRO A 651 8.25 35.93 3.54
C PRO A 651 7.56 37.30 3.52
N SER A 652 7.70 38.04 2.42
CA SER A 652 7.09 39.38 2.26
C SER A 652 5.57 39.39 2.44
N SER A 653 4.93 38.25 2.16
CA SER A 653 3.51 38.00 2.34
C SER A 653 3.02 38.08 3.80
N PHE A 654 3.92 37.95 4.79
CA PHE A 654 3.58 38.13 6.21
C PHE A 654 3.43 39.60 6.59
N LYS A 655 3.77 40.55 5.69
CA LYS A 655 3.70 42.00 5.96
C LYS A 655 4.49 42.42 7.20
N LEU A 656 5.62 41.75 7.43
CA LEU A 656 6.53 41.98 8.57
C LEU A 656 7.84 42.65 8.14
N GLY A 657 7.83 43.41 7.04
CA GLY A 657 9.04 44.09 6.52
C GLY A 657 9.64 45.16 7.44
N PHE A 658 8.96 45.49 8.55
CA PHE A 658 9.48 46.36 9.60
C PHE A 658 10.35 45.63 10.63
N LEU A 659 10.37 44.28 10.62
CA LEU A 659 11.28 43.48 11.43
C LEU A 659 12.66 43.42 10.76
N THR A 660 13.72 43.53 11.57
CA THR A 660 15.10 43.48 11.07
C THR A 660 15.79 42.21 11.57
N ARG A 661 16.36 41.41 10.66
CA ARG A 661 17.17 40.24 11.00
C ARG A 661 18.50 40.68 11.61
N ILE A 662 18.84 40.10 12.76
CA ILE A 662 20.13 40.25 13.45
C ILE A 662 20.84 38.91 13.43
#